data_AF-A0A7J9SMD4-F1
#
_entry.id   AF-A0A7J9SMD4-F1
#
_cell.length_a   1.000
_cell.length_b   1.000
_cell.length_c   1.000
_cell.angle_alpha   90.00
_cell.angle_beta   90.00
_cell.angle_gamma   90.00
#
_symmetry.space_group_name_H-M   'P 1'
#
loop_
_entity.id
_entity.type
_entity.pdbx_description
1 polymer ?
#
loop_
_entity_poly.entity_id
_entity_poly.type
_entity_poly.pdbx_seq_one_letter_code
_entity_poly.pdbx_strand_id
1 'polypeptide(L)'
;MNSINHIELYEHLKKFHNLTDKLNFIQQNNIKPSYKLLFDFYENQSQQLTVFFKAEYYKLLKDVILINKPKTMLDPFCGLGTLLFHLPKEITLHGLNVNKSEAKTAHYFNPNAKIECKDAFNETFNTTYDCIASILIPFGQKHNNLSKLTLKLLNSLNDNGSLFLTVPSNFLSATAFHNIRKSILKEYSLEFIAELPRNRFQGIKFNLIHIKNQKQRSNVLLTIIDDYDKNQIISDYVNQKGQFWIPQNQLIHRWDRNFHDPKYLEIENELNKQDTKPLDEISEEIRFGIHIPAEYRKDKGDYLVLTPGNIKSNSLIISERQYYCNAEDNKNIRNFNRVILKPDDILLSLFGQTFKLYIYNENDPKAVANQNFAIIRACDNKYIKAYLESETGYNAFLQQAQRRSSGTTIQKLTLSDLRKIKVPILPYEQLNDLIPEPDKLTSFSESKIALVLEEKLKEKGWSIKREYRVNNIIIDLALCIEDKPIGLVEIKQYKSDLDISQIENQLKHLINTTGFELAFTYFNNQLFEYNGIEFIPIEDFPSINKELKNRFEVQESVSIYQSQPSSYATKFMLEIIGLQIQKMSSDIKAIKETTNRTEEKIDLIIDLVSDLNEEFRNIKSEPFEIEEKLILFNKELDEKIRELQNQKQDQLDKYIEIVKSWLSYDWERLDELSKQYLPSAEFIFSQLSNLTNTDFSPFIIQYCRALETELLNKVFKAYIDELKAKNTNIEDKFAWDFEKKENGKHNNENTFKLAKHIQKCLDIDRSEWFFELGTMEVNLRYLTGKTSRKSPILADLKKFLLTYFEENILELEFLNELNRITKEYRNRAAHSNIITLHEAKKGRTEIKELLKQFFEFYK
;
A
#
# COMPACT_ATOMS: atom_id res chain seq x y z
N MET A 1 37.71 -20.46 35.73
CA MET A 1 36.78 -20.88 34.66
C MET A 1 35.40 -20.36 35.04
N ASN A 2 35.07 -19.13 34.66
CA ASN A 2 33.74 -18.58 34.91
C ASN A 2 33.05 -18.50 33.55
N SER A 3 32.02 -19.32 33.34
CA SER A 3 31.14 -19.21 32.18
C SER A 3 30.29 -17.94 32.35
N ILE A 4 30.74 -16.82 31.80
CA ILE A 4 29.90 -15.63 31.67
C ILE A 4 28.65 -16.05 30.89
N ASN A 5 27.46 -15.83 31.45
CA ASN A 5 26.20 -16.13 30.76
C ASN A 5 26.12 -15.28 29.48
N HIS A 6 25.61 -15.84 28.38
CA HIS A 6 25.44 -15.13 27.10
C HIS A 6 24.68 -13.80 27.24
N ILE A 7 23.71 -13.71 28.15
CA ILE A 7 22.96 -12.47 28.41
C ILE A 7 23.83 -11.43 29.13
N GLU A 8 24.61 -11.85 30.13
CA GLU A 8 25.54 -10.97 30.84
C GLU A 8 26.67 -10.47 29.93
N LEU A 9 27.18 -11.36 29.06
CA LEU A 9 28.15 -11.00 28.04
C LEU A 9 27.58 -9.94 27.09
N TYR A 10 26.36 -10.13 26.61
CA TYR A 10 25.69 -9.19 25.73
C TYR A 10 25.53 -7.80 26.37
N GLU A 11 25.06 -7.75 27.63
CA GLU A 11 24.93 -6.49 28.38
C GLU A 11 26.29 -5.83 28.67
N HIS A 12 27.36 -6.62 28.85
CA HIS A 12 28.71 -6.07 28.99
C HIS A 12 29.22 -5.50 27.66
N LEU A 13 28.97 -6.19 26.54
CA LEU A 13 29.39 -5.75 25.21
C LEU A 13 28.66 -4.48 24.76
N LYS A 14 27.44 -4.23 25.21
CA LYS A 14 26.71 -2.97 24.99
C LYS A 14 27.42 -1.74 25.58
N LYS A 15 28.19 -1.91 26.64
CA LYS A 15 28.91 -0.79 27.30
C LYS A 15 30.03 -0.22 26.45
N PHE A 16 30.50 -0.97 25.45
CA PHE A 16 31.56 -0.53 24.54
C PHE A 16 30.94 0.09 23.28
N HIS A 17 31.37 1.30 22.93
CA HIS A 17 30.83 2.03 21.79
C HIS A 17 31.43 1.60 20.44
N ASN A 18 32.65 1.07 20.42
CA ASN A 18 33.33 0.65 19.19
C ASN A 18 33.59 -0.86 19.16
N LEU A 19 33.73 -1.40 17.96
CA LEU A 19 33.93 -2.83 17.70
C LEU A 19 35.24 -3.35 18.29
N THR A 20 36.29 -2.54 18.31
CA THR A 20 37.62 -2.91 18.80
C THR A 20 37.60 -3.22 20.30
N ASP A 21 36.93 -2.40 21.10
CA ASP A 21 36.85 -2.59 22.55
C ASP A 21 36.02 -3.83 22.91
N LYS A 22 34.94 -4.07 22.16
CA LYS A 22 34.15 -5.31 22.27
C LYS A 22 35.00 -6.56 22.01
N LEU A 23 35.84 -6.54 20.98
CA LEU A 23 36.74 -7.65 20.66
C LEU A 23 37.84 -7.83 21.70
N ASN A 24 38.44 -6.74 22.18
CA ASN A 24 39.46 -6.79 23.23
C ASN A 24 38.92 -7.42 24.51
N PHE A 25 37.70 -7.02 24.93
CA PHE A 25 37.04 -7.60 26.09
C PHE A 25 36.82 -9.11 25.92
N ILE A 26 36.37 -9.56 24.75
CA ILE A 26 36.14 -10.97 24.45
C ILE A 26 37.44 -11.77 24.47
N GLN A 27 38.50 -11.24 23.87
CA GLN A 27 39.82 -11.86 23.86
C GLN A 27 40.42 -11.96 25.26
N GLN A 28 40.36 -10.89 26.04
CA GLN A 28 40.83 -10.85 27.43
C GLN A 28 40.09 -11.86 28.33
N ASN A 29 38.82 -12.13 28.04
CA ASN A 29 37.99 -13.06 28.79
C ASN A 29 37.93 -14.48 28.19
N ASN A 30 38.75 -14.80 27.17
CA ASN A 30 38.80 -16.12 26.51
C ASN A 30 37.42 -16.66 26.06
N ILE A 31 36.55 -15.77 25.61
CA ILE A 31 35.20 -16.13 25.18
C ILE A 31 35.29 -16.80 23.80
N LYS A 32 34.57 -17.91 23.62
CA LYS A 32 34.60 -18.66 22.36
C LYS A 32 33.67 -18.02 21.31
N PRO A 33 34.10 -17.93 20.03
CA PRO A 33 33.21 -17.55 18.94
C PRO A 33 31.97 -18.45 18.89
N SER A 34 30.80 -17.84 18.73
CA SER A 34 29.55 -18.56 18.53
C SER A 34 28.66 -17.80 17.56
N TYR A 35 27.70 -18.51 16.95
CA TYR A 35 26.75 -17.89 16.05
C TYR A 35 25.92 -16.80 16.74
N LYS A 36 25.50 -17.05 17.98
CA LYS A 36 24.74 -16.08 18.78
C LYS A 36 25.56 -14.83 19.05
N LEU A 37 26.83 -14.99 19.42
CA LEU A 37 27.75 -13.86 19.61
C LEU A 37 27.96 -13.08 18.30
N LEU A 38 28.15 -13.77 17.17
CA LEU A 38 28.24 -13.13 15.86
C LEU A 38 26.96 -12.35 15.53
N PHE A 39 25.79 -12.91 15.89
CA PHE A 39 24.48 -12.28 15.75
C PHE A 39 24.31 -11.02 16.61
N ASP A 40 24.73 -11.10 17.87
CA ASP A 40 24.65 -10.00 18.85
C ASP A 40 25.54 -8.79 18.45
N PHE A 41 26.65 -9.06 17.76
CA PHE A 41 27.47 -8.02 17.14
C PHE A 41 26.77 -7.35 15.95
N TYR A 42 25.90 -8.07 15.22
CA TYR A 42 25.12 -7.49 14.13
C TYR A 42 24.03 -6.52 14.62
N GLU A 43 23.26 -6.89 15.66
CA GLU A 43 22.15 -6.01 16.11
C GLU A 43 22.65 -4.64 16.59
N ASN A 44 23.84 -4.59 17.20
CA ASN A 44 24.43 -3.36 17.72
C ASN A 44 25.05 -2.41 16.66
N GLN A 45 25.33 -2.88 15.43
CA GLN A 45 25.93 -2.04 14.37
C GLN A 45 24.90 -1.43 13.41
N SER A 46 23.60 -1.68 13.62
CA SER A 46 22.49 -1.26 12.75
C SER A 46 22.28 0.26 12.61
N GLN A 47 23.12 1.10 13.22
CA GLN A 47 23.14 2.55 12.97
C GLN A 47 24.06 2.96 11.79
N GLN A 48 24.90 2.08 11.23
CA GLN A 48 25.80 2.41 10.11
C GLN A 48 25.73 1.41 8.93
N LEU A 49 24.89 1.74 7.94
CA LEU A 49 25.14 1.63 6.48
C LEU A 49 25.66 0.32 5.86
N THR A 50 25.50 -0.85 6.49
CA THR A 50 25.80 -2.14 5.85
C THR A 50 24.54 -2.98 5.69
N VAL A 51 24.31 -3.42 4.46
CA VAL A 51 23.12 -4.13 4.01
C VAL A 51 23.21 -5.56 4.46
N PHE A 52 22.43 -5.94 5.47
CA PHE A 52 22.48 -7.30 5.96
C PHE A 52 21.20 -8.07 5.67
N PHE A 53 21.44 -9.28 5.15
CA PHE A 53 20.47 -10.32 4.83
C PHE A 53 20.21 -11.15 6.10
N LYS A 54 18.96 -11.62 6.30
CA LYS A 54 18.61 -12.53 7.41
C LYS A 54 19.54 -13.77 7.43
N ALA A 55 19.77 -14.29 8.63
CA ALA A 55 20.46 -15.56 8.92
C ALA A 55 20.11 -16.71 7.95
N GLU A 56 18.83 -16.82 7.61
CA GLU A 56 18.26 -17.85 6.77
C GLU A 56 18.79 -17.87 5.34
N TYR A 57 19.22 -16.71 4.81
CA TYR A 57 19.79 -16.61 3.47
C TYR A 57 21.22 -17.13 3.43
N TYR A 58 22.01 -16.89 4.48
CA TYR A 58 23.35 -17.48 4.61
C TYR A 58 23.29 -19.00 4.74
N LYS A 59 22.31 -19.52 5.49
CA LYS A 59 22.08 -20.98 5.59
C LYS A 59 21.70 -21.58 4.24
N LEU A 60 20.79 -20.94 3.51
CA LEU A 60 20.41 -21.39 2.17
C LEU A 60 21.60 -21.39 1.21
N LEU A 61 22.36 -20.29 1.16
CA LEU A 61 23.53 -20.22 0.31
C LEU A 61 24.56 -21.29 0.66
N LYS A 62 24.80 -21.52 1.96
CA LYS A 62 25.64 -22.63 2.44
C LYS A 62 25.13 -23.97 1.92
N ASP A 63 23.85 -24.27 2.04
CA ASP A 63 23.28 -25.56 1.58
C ASP A 63 23.46 -25.75 0.07
N VAL A 64 23.26 -24.69 -0.73
CA VAL A 64 23.44 -24.73 -2.19
C VAL A 64 24.92 -24.87 -2.58
N ILE A 65 25.84 -24.17 -1.89
CA ILE A 65 27.28 -24.28 -2.10
C ILE A 65 27.75 -25.73 -1.89
N LEU A 66 27.27 -26.37 -0.82
CA LEU A 66 27.70 -27.72 -0.43
C LEU A 66 27.27 -28.82 -1.40
N ILE A 67 26.30 -28.56 -2.29
CA ILE A 67 25.92 -29.49 -3.36
C ILE A 67 27.14 -29.86 -4.22
N ASN A 68 28.02 -28.90 -4.50
CA ASN A 68 29.19 -29.12 -5.37
C ASN A 68 30.45 -29.56 -4.60
N LYS A 69 30.37 -29.73 -3.26
CA LYS A 69 31.49 -30.16 -2.39
C LYS A 69 32.82 -29.43 -2.69
N PRO A 70 32.85 -28.08 -2.65
CA PRO A 70 34.06 -27.33 -2.97
C PRO A 70 35.16 -27.59 -1.94
N LYS A 71 36.43 -27.64 -2.38
CA LYS A 71 37.60 -27.73 -1.50
C LYS A 71 38.14 -26.37 -1.14
N THR A 72 38.06 -25.40 -2.05
CA THR A 72 38.42 -24.00 -1.80
C THR A 72 37.24 -23.06 -2.03
N MET A 73 37.11 -22.05 -1.18
CA MET A 73 36.08 -21.04 -1.33
C MET A 73 36.58 -19.62 -1.02
N LEU A 74 36.14 -18.66 -1.83
CA LEU A 74 36.33 -17.22 -1.60
C LEU A 74 34.99 -16.52 -1.33
N ASP A 75 34.92 -15.74 -0.25
CA ASP A 75 33.93 -14.68 -0.09
C ASP A 75 34.58 -13.31 -0.36
N PRO A 76 34.36 -12.71 -1.55
CA PRO A 76 34.99 -11.44 -1.93
C PRO A 76 34.49 -10.23 -1.13
N PHE A 77 33.40 -10.38 -0.36
CA PHE A 77 32.82 -9.32 0.46
C PHE A 77 32.36 -9.90 1.80
N CYS A 78 33.29 -10.42 2.58
CA CYS A 78 32.95 -11.32 3.68
C CYS A 78 32.26 -10.65 4.87
N GLY A 79 32.26 -9.31 4.98
CA GLY A 79 31.68 -8.60 6.13
C GLY A 79 32.32 -9.07 7.43
N LEU A 80 31.50 -9.48 8.41
CA LEU A 80 31.96 -10.13 9.65
C LEU A 80 32.21 -11.64 9.51
N GLY A 81 32.19 -12.18 8.28
CA GLY A 81 32.46 -13.59 7.97
C GLY A 81 31.28 -14.53 8.27
N THR A 82 30.02 -14.07 8.11
CA THR A 82 28.81 -14.87 8.41
C THR A 82 28.70 -16.13 7.56
N LEU A 83 28.96 -16.02 6.26
CA LEU A 83 28.89 -17.15 5.34
C LEU A 83 29.99 -18.16 5.67
N LEU A 84 31.22 -17.66 5.87
CA LEU A 84 32.38 -18.46 6.23
C LEU A 84 32.14 -19.25 7.52
N PHE A 85 31.47 -18.64 8.51
CA PHE A 85 31.18 -19.26 9.80
C PHE A 85 30.28 -20.50 9.68
N HIS A 86 29.40 -20.53 8.69
CA HIS A 86 28.47 -21.65 8.46
C HIS A 86 29.07 -22.80 7.66
N LEU A 87 30.25 -22.63 7.08
CA LEU A 87 30.86 -23.63 6.21
C LEU A 87 31.69 -24.66 7.01
N PRO A 88 31.75 -25.92 6.54
CA PRO A 88 32.58 -26.96 7.15
C PRO A 88 34.06 -26.58 7.16
N LYS A 89 34.79 -27.06 8.18
CA LYS A 89 36.22 -26.72 8.39
C LYS A 89 37.16 -27.39 7.38
N GLU A 90 36.67 -28.41 6.68
CA GLU A 90 37.38 -29.15 5.65
C GLU A 90 37.58 -28.31 4.37
N ILE A 91 36.81 -27.24 4.21
CA ILE A 91 36.93 -26.31 3.09
C ILE A 91 37.99 -25.27 3.43
N THR A 92 38.92 -25.02 2.51
CA THR A 92 39.86 -23.90 2.62
C THR A 92 39.14 -22.60 2.32
N LEU A 93 38.89 -21.80 3.35
CA LEU A 93 38.08 -20.58 3.28
C LEU A 93 38.93 -19.32 3.20
N HIS A 94 38.70 -18.50 2.18
CA HIS A 94 39.30 -17.18 2.00
C HIS A 94 38.21 -16.10 2.05
N GLY A 95 38.49 -14.97 2.68
CA GLY A 95 37.56 -13.84 2.76
C GLY A 95 38.25 -12.50 2.56
N LEU A 96 37.64 -11.60 1.80
CA LEU A 96 38.12 -10.23 1.62
C LEU A 96 37.15 -9.23 2.26
N ASN A 97 37.69 -8.23 2.95
CA ASN A 97 36.92 -7.09 3.43
C ASN A 97 37.76 -5.81 3.31
N VAL A 98 37.18 -4.72 2.82
CA VAL A 98 37.87 -3.41 2.72
C VAL A 98 38.07 -2.75 4.08
N ASN A 99 37.22 -3.06 5.05
CA ASN A 99 37.28 -2.51 6.39
C ASN A 99 38.20 -3.35 7.27
N LYS A 100 39.33 -2.76 7.67
CA LYS A 100 40.33 -3.41 8.53
C LYS A 100 39.77 -3.88 9.88
N SER A 101 38.80 -3.17 10.45
CA SER A 101 38.18 -3.54 11.73
C SER A 101 37.29 -4.78 11.54
N GLU A 102 36.42 -4.77 10.52
CA GLU A 102 35.57 -5.91 10.21
C GLU A 102 36.38 -7.14 9.78
N ALA A 103 37.47 -6.97 9.02
CA ALA A 103 38.36 -8.06 8.65
C ALA A 103 38.96 -8.75 9.89
N LYS A 104 39.38 -7.98 10.90
CA LYS A 104 39.86 -8.53 12.19
C LYS A 104 38.75 -9.29 12.91
N THR A 105 37.55 -8.73 12.95
CA THR A 105 36.37 -9.39 13.55
C THR A 105 36.05 -10.70 12.83
N ALA A 106 36.00 -10.68 11.51
CA ALA A 106 35.76 -11.86 10.69
C ALA A 106 36.80 -12.95 10.93
N HIS A 107 38.09 -12.59 11.05
CA HIS A 107 39.15 -13.54 11.40
C HIS A 107 38.97 -14.13 12.80
N TYR A 108 38.57 -13.34 13.78
CA TYR A 108 38.28 -13.83 15.13
C TYR A 108 37.14 -14.87 15.13
N PHE A 109 36.07 -14.63 14.38
CA PHE A 109 34.97 -15.60 14.26
C PHE A 109 35.30 -16.81 13.38
N ASN A 110 36.25 -16.66 12.45
CA ASN A 110 36.64 -17.65 11.48
C ASN A 110 38.16 -17.89 11.53
N PRO A 111 38.70 -18.44 12.63
CA PRO A 111 40.15 -18.54 12.83
C PRO A 111 40.86 -19.44 11.81
N ASN A 112 40.10 -20.37 11.19
CA ASN A 112 40.61 -21.26 10.16
C ASN A 112 40.50 -20.66 8.74
N ALA A 113 39.86 -19.50 8.59
CA ALA A 113 39.74 -18.82 7.31
C ALA A 113 40.86 -17.79 7.13
N LYS A 114 41.40 -17.72 5.92
CA LYS A 114 42.34 -16.67 5.51
C LYS A 114 41.56 -15.39 5.21
N ILE A 115 41.52 -14.46 6.15
CA ILE A 115 40.84 -13.16 5.99
C ILE A 115 41.86 -12.07 5.67
N GLU A 116 41.64 -11.34 4.58
CA GLU A 116 42.54 -10.27 4.12
C GLU A 116 41.79 -8.93 4.00
N CYS A 117 42.46 -7.84 4.40
CA CYS A 117 41.93 -6.49 4.29
C CYS A 117 42.19 -5.90 2.89
N LYS A 118 41.36 -6.25 1.90
CA LYS A 118 41.55 -5.91 0.49
C LYS A 118 40.24 -5.56 -0.20
N ASP A 119 40.33 -4.77 -1.26
CA ASP A 119 39.20 -4.43 -2.13
C ASP A 119 39.11 -5.41 -3.30
N ALA A 120 38.04 -6.20 -3.34
CA ALA A 120 37.81 -7.17 -4.42
C ALA A 120 37.71 -6.52 -5.81
N PHE A 121 37.34 -5.23 -5.94
CA PHE A 121 37.37 -4.54 -7.23
C PHE A 121 38.81 -4.34 -7.73
N ASN A 122 39.75 -4.10 -6.83
CA ASN A 122 41.14 -3.76 -7.15
C ASN A 122 42.11 -4.95 -7.02
N GLU A 123 41.74 -6.02 -6.32
CA GLU A 123 42.62 -7.15 -6.03
C GLU A 123 42.90 -8.03 -7.25
N THR A 124 44.14 -8.43 -7.51
CA THR A 124 44.41 -9.41 -8.59
C THR A 124 44.39 -10.83 -8.02
N PHE A 125 43.49 -11.68 -8.51
CA PHE A 125 43.38 -13.06 -8.03
C PHE A 125 44.38 -13.95 -8.75
N ASN A 126 45.47 -14.29 -8.07
CA ASN A 126 46.53 -15.18 -8.60
C ASN A 126 46.24 -16.67 -8.38
N THR A 127 45.18 -16.98 -7.63
CA THR A 127 44.74 -18.34 -7.31
C THR A 127 43.29 -18.51 -7.73
N THR A 128 42.95 -19.68 -8.23
CA THR A 128 41.59 -20.06 -8.60
C THR A 128 40.87 -20.79 -7.46
N TYR A 129 39.53 -20.76 -7.50
CA TYR A 129 38.67 -21.30 -6.44
C TYR A 129 37.65 -22.30 -6.99
N ASP A 130 37.31 -23.33 -6.21
CA ASP A 130 36.20 -24.23 -6.54
C ASP A 130 34.85 -23.53 -6.38
N CYS A 131 34.77 -22.59 -5.43
CA CYS A 131 33.59 -21.79 -5.18
C CYS A 131 33.96 -20.34 -4.88
N ILE A 132 33.24 -19.39 -5.48
CA ILE A 132 33.24 -17.99 -5.07
C ILE A 132 31.80 -17.65 -4.71
N ALA A 133 31.55 -17.18 -3.50
CA ALA A 133 30.19 -16.86 -3.09
C ALA A 133 30.13 -15.65 -2.19
N SER A 134 29.20 -14.73 -2.47
CA SER A 134 28.92 -13.62 -1.57
C SER A 134 27.47 -13.17 -1.64
N ILE A 135 26.93 -12.88 -0.45
CA ILE A 135 25.61 -12.26 -0.28
C ILE A 135 25.73 -10.73 -0.24
N LEU A 136 26.88 -10.21 0.16
CA LEU A 136 27.09 -8.80 0.52
C LEU A 136 27.79 -8.04 -0.62
N ILE A 137 27.13 -7.85 -1.75
CA ILE A 137 27.74 -7.03 -2.81
C ILE A 137 27.61 -5.55 -2.44
N PRO A 138 28.69 -4.75 -2.51
CA PRO A 138 28.60 -3.32 -2.27
C PRO A 138 27.60 -2.64 -3.23
N PHE A 139 26.66 -1.89 -2.65
CA PHE A 139 25.54 -1.25 -3.32
C PHE A 139 25.96 0.06 -3.99
N GLY A 140 25.15 0.55 -4.93
CA GLY A 140 25.37 1.84 -5.58
C GLY A 140 26.56 1.89 -6.54
N GLN A 141 27.21 0.75 -6.81
CA GLN A 141 28.30 0.67 -7.77
C GLN A 141 27.81 0.96 -9.19
N LYS A 142 28.62 1.69 -9.97
CA LYS A 142 28.34 1.93 -11.39
C LYS A 142 28.19 0.59 -12.13
N HIS A 143 27.26 0.49 -13.08
CA HIS A 143 26.98 -0.74 -13.84
C HIS A 143 28.24 -1.42 -14.42
N ASN A 144 29.18 -0.62 -14.92
CA ASN A 144 30.45 -1.10 -15.46
C ASN A 144 31.34 -1.78 -14.41
N ASN A 145 31.35 -1.30 -13.17
CA ASN A 145 32.16 -1.87 -12.10
C ASN A 145 31.64 -3.25 -11.71
N LEU A 146 30.32 -3.41 -11.56
CA LEU A 146 29.71 -4.69 -11.24
C LEU A 146 29.96 -5.72 -12.36
N SER A 147 29.80 -5.32 -13.63
CA SER A 147 30.07 -6.21 -14.78
C SER A 147 31.52 -6.68 -14.82
N LYS A 148 32.48 -5.76 -14.61
CA LYS A 148 33.92 -6.07 -14.54
C LYS A 148 34.25 -7.00 -13.39
N LEU A 149 33.68 -6.74 -12.21
CA LEU A 149 33.84 -7.60 -11.05
C LEU A 149 33.29 -9.00 -11.32
N THR A 150 32.08 -9.13 -11.88
CA THR A 150 31.48 -10.44 -12.19
C THR A 150 32.38 -11.24 -13.12
N LEU A 151 32.89 -10.67 -14.22
CA LEU A 151 33.85 -11.36 -15.11
C LEU A 151 35.14 -11.74 -14.38
N LYS A 152 35.68 -10.83 -13.59
CA LYS A 152 36.89 -11.06 -12.81
C LYS A 152 36.74 -12.23 -11.84
N LEU A 153 35.61 -12.32 -11.16
CA LEU A 153 35.30 -13.45 -10.27
C LEU A 153 35.14 -14.75 -11.06
N LEU A 154 34.44 -14.72 -12.21
CA LEU A 154 34.29 -15.88 -13.08
C LEU A 154 35.63 -16.40 -13.62
N ASN A 155 36.55 -15.51 -13.98
CA ASN A 155 37.91 -15.85 -14.43
C ASN A 155 38.78 -16.45 -13.31
N SER A 156 38.38 -16.28 -12.04
CA SER A 156 39.07 -16.83 -10.87
C SER A 156 38.49 -18.17 -10.41
N LEU A 157 37.61 -18.79 -11.19
CA LEU A 157 37.08 -20.13 -10.90
C LEU A 157 37.97 -21.22 -11.49
N ASN A 158 38.09 -22.34 -10.78
CA ASN A 158 38.56 -23.59 -11.36
C ASN A 158 37.61 -24.08 -12.45
N ASP A 159 38.05 -25.02 -13.29
CA ASP A 159 37.16 -25.75 -14.19
C ASP A 159 36.03 -26.42 -13.39
N ASN A 160 34.78 -26.26 -13.84
CA ASN A 160 33.56 -26.64 -13.13
C ASN A 160 33.31 -25.92 -11.79
N GLY A 161 34.11 -24.90 -11.46
CA GLY A 161 33.94 -24.06 -10.28
C GLY A 161 32.62 -23.29 -10.31
N SER A 162 32.11 -22.91 -9.15
CA SER A 162 30.81 -22.23 -9.00
C SER A 162 30.94 -20.80 -8.47
N LEU A 163 30.30 -19.86 -9.13
CA LEU A 163 30.06 -18.50 -8.63
C LEU A 163 28.61 -18.38 -8.15
N PHE A 164 28.43 -18.00 -6.90
CA PHE A 164 27.14 -17.58 -6.33
C PHE A 164 27.18 -16.11 -5.98
N LEU A 165 26.32 -15.30 -6.59
CA LEU A 165 26.42 -13.85 -6.48
C LEU A 165 25.03 -13.22 -6.31
N THR A 166 24.85 -12.38 -5.29
CA THR A 166 23.59 -11.65 -5.09
C THR A 166 23.53 -10.37 -5.92
N VAL A 167 22.84 -10.38 -7.06
CA VAL A 167 22.75 -9.21 -7.94
C VAL A 167 21.43 -8.44 -7.77
N PRO A 168 21.44 -7.10 -7.94
CA PRO A 168 20.20 -6.33 -8.00
C PRO A 168 19.36 -6.76 -9.21
N SER A 169 18.03 -6.69 -9.12
CA SER A 169 17.14 -7.18 -10.20
C SER A 169 17.32 -6.49 -11.55
N ASN A 170 17.84 -5.25 -11.57
CA ASN A 170 18.19 -4.58 -12.82
C ASN A 170 19.32 -5.29 -13.59
N PHE A 171 20.17 -6.09 -12.94
CA PHE A 171 21.18 -6.94 -13.59
C PHE A 171 20.54 -7.92 -14.58
N LEU A 172 19.34 -8.40 -14.29
CA LEU A 172 18.64 -9.42 -15.08
C LEU A 172 18.02 -8.86 -16.37
N SER A 173 17.71 -7.57 -16.39
CA SER A 173 16.86 -6.97 -17.44
C SER A 173 17.48 -5.76 -18.14
N ALA A 174 18.23 -4.91 -17.43
CA ALA A 174 18.69 -3.64 -17.98
C ALA A 174 19.69 -3.84 -19.12
N THR A 175 19.63 -2.92 -20.10
CA THR A 175 20.50 -2.90 -21.28
C THR A 175 21.97 -2.70 -20.91
N ALA A 176 22.26 -1.95 -19.85
CA ALA A 176 23.61 -1.73 -19.33
C ALA A 176 24.34 -3.04 -18.98
N PHE A 177 23.61 -4.11 -18.65
CA PHE A 177 24.15 -5.43 -18.32
C PHE A 177 24.01 -6.44 -19.46
N HIS A 178 23.55 -6.04 -20.66
CA HIS A 178 23.34 -6.96 -21.78
C HIS A 178 24.62 -7.68 -22.19
N ASN A 179 25.75 -6.96 -22.28
CA ASN A 179 27.03 -7.53 -22.71
C ASN A 179 27.55 -8.59 -21.73
N ILE A 180 27.49 -8.33 -20.43
CA ILE A 180 27.92 -9.31 -19.42
C ILE A 180 27.03 -10.55 -19.43
N ARG A 181 25.70 -10.38 -19.54
CA ARG A 181 24.77 -11.52 -19.67
C ARG A 181 25.11 -12.38 -20.90
N LYS A 182 25.38 -11.72 -22.04
CA LYS A 182 25.77 -12.41 -23.28
C LYS A 182 27.10 -13.17 -23.14
N SER A 183 28.12 -12.56 -22.50
CA SER A 183 29.40 -13.23 -22.22
C SER A 183 29.20 -14.44 -21.32
N ILE A 184 28.39 -14.33 -20.26
CA ILE A 184 28.09 -15.44 -19.36
C ILE A 184 27.46 -16.62 -20.12
N LEU A 185 26.43 -16.41 -20.94
CA LEU A 185 25.79 -17.50 -21.71
C LEU A 185 26.69 -18.10 -22.80
N LYS A 186 27.75 -17.40 -23.19
CA LYS A 186 28.69 -17.84 -24.22
C LYS A 186 29.84 -18.66 -23.64
N GLU A 187 30.40 -18.21 -22.52
CA GLU A 187 31.66 -18.70 -21.96
C GLU A 187 31.46 -19.55 -20.69
N TYR A 188 30.32 -19.40 -20.03
CA TYR A 188 29.99 -20.03 -18.75
C TYR A 188 28.62 -20.71 -18.82
N SER A 189 28.22 -21.36 -17.72
CA SER A 189 26.90 -21.93 -17.56
C SER A 189 26.13 -21.23 -16.45
N LEU A 190 25.15 -20.41 -16.83
CA LEU A 190 24.11 -19.94 -15.92
C LEU A 190 23.24 -21.14 -15.52
N GLU A 191 23.28 -21.47 -14.23
CA GLU A 191 22.63 -22.63 -13.66
C GLU A 191 21.23 -22.27 -13.14
N PHE A 192 21.13 -21.34 -12.19
CA PHE A 192 19.84 -20.87 -11.72
C PHE A 192 19.84 -19.40 -11.31
N ILE A 193 18.63 -18.83 -11.26
CA ILE A 193 18.34 -17.51 -10.73
C ILE A 193 17.24 -17.66 -9.69
N ALA A 194 17.50 -17.23 -8.48
CA ALA A 194 16.54 -17.28 -7.39
C ALA A 194 16.23 -15.88 -6.88
N GLU A 195 14.97 -15.46 -6.98
CA GLU A 195 14.51 -14.20 -6.42
C GLU A 195 14.53 -14.29 -4.89
N LEU A 196 15.16 -13.32 -4.21
CA LEU A 196 15.18 -13.26 -2.75
C LEU A 196 13.94 -12.51 -2.23
N PRO A 197 13.39 -12.84 -1.04
CA PRO A 197 12.28 -12.11 -0.45
C PRO A 197 12.64 -10.63 -0.25
N ARG A 198 11.60 -9.79 -0.25
CA ARG A 198 11.77 -8.36 0.06
C ARG A 198 12.36 -8.22 1.47
N ASN A 199 13.50 -7.57 1.57
CA ASN A 199 14.08 -7.22 2.86
C ASN A 199 13.33 -6.00 3.41
N ARG A 200 12.81 -6.07 4.65
CA ARG A 200 12.09 -4.96 5.30
C ARG A 200 12.92 -3.66 5.39
N PHE A 201 14.24 -3.77 5.27
CA PHE A 201 15.16 -2.65 5.34
C PHE A 201 15.54 -2.04 3.98
N GLN A 202 15.09 -2.60 2.84
CA GLN A 202 15.53 -2.14 1.52
C GLN A 202 14.44 -2.13 0.44
N GLY A 203 14.27 -0.97 -0.20
CA GLY A 203 13.47 -0.81 -1.41
C GLY A 203 14.08 -1.43 -2.69
N ILE A 204 15.17 -2.22 -2.58
CA ILE A 204 15.85 -2.88 -3.71
C ILE A 204 15.63 -4.39 -3.61
N LYS A 205 15.11 -5.01 -4.68
CA LYS A 205 14.96 -6.48 -4.77
C LYS A 205 16.22 -7.11 -5.36
N PHE A 206 16.72 -8.16 -4.71
CA PHE A 206 17.91 -8.91 -5.11
C PHE A 206 17.58 -10.31 -5.60
N ASN A 207 18.51 -10.87 -6.37
CA ASN A 207 18.43 -12.22 -6.88
C ASN A 207 19.77 -12.90 -6.66
N LEU A 208 19.74 -14.15 -6.22
CA LEU A 208 20.92 -15.00 -6.19
C LEU A 208 21.08 -15.64 -7.57
N ILE A 209 22.23 -15.42 -8.22
CA ILE A 209 22.59 -16.11 -9.46
C ILE A 209 23.66 -17.16 -9.18
N HIS A 210 23.53 -18.32 -9.83
CA HIS A 210 24.54 -19.36 -9.84
C HIS A 210 25.09 -19.55 -11.24
N ILE A 211 26.39 -19.41 -11.39
CA ILE A 211 27.10 -19.58 -12.66
C ILE A 211 28.23 -20.59 -12.44
N LYS A 212 28.42 -21.52 -13.37
CA LYS A 212 29.54 -22.47 -13.39
C LYS A 212 30.53 -22.18 -14.50
N ASN A 213 31.81 -22.42 -14.22
CA ASN A 213 32.87 -22.42 -15.22
C ASN A 213 32.85 -23.71 -16.04
N GLN A 214 31.84 -23.81 -16.89
CA GLN A 214 31.62 -24.92 -17.82
C GLN A 214 30.76 -24.43 -18.98
N LYS A 215 30.58 -25.27 -20.01
CA LYS A 215 29.68 -24.97 -21.13
C LYS A 215 28.23 -24.83 -20.65
N GLN A 216 27.53 -23.80 -21.14
CA GLN A 216 26.13 -23.54 -20.85
C GLN A 216 25.23 -24.78 -21.06
N ARG A 217 24.42 -25.07 -20.05
CA ARG A 217 23.38 -26.11 -20.10
C ARG A 217 22.13 -25.64 -20.83
N SER A 218 21.33 -26.60 -21.32
CA SER A 218 20.16 -26.34 -22.16
C SER A 218 19.06 -25.52 -21.48
N ASN A 219 18.84 -25.71 -20.19
CA ASN A 219 17.74 -25.07 -19.44
C ASN A 219 18.24 -24.45 -18.13
N VAL A 220 17.76 -23.28 -17.77
CA VAL A 220 18.11 -22.56 -16.54
C VAL A 220 16.90 -22.53 -15.62
N LEU A 221 17.10 -22.83 -14.33
CA LEU A 221 16.02 -22.77 -13.35
C LEU A 221 15.83 -21.34 -12.89
N LEU A 222 14.60 -20.82 -13.01
CA LEU A 222 14.22 -19.54 -12.41
C LEU A 222 13.27 -19.85 -11.25
N THR A 223 13.54 -19.33 -10.05
CA THR A 223 12.76 -19.67 -8.85
C THR A 223 12.61 -18.48 -7.91
N ILE A 224 11.74 -18.63 -6.91
CA ILE A 224 11.54 -17.67 -5.82
C ILE A 224 11.90 -18.38 -4.53
N ILE A 225 12.79 -17.77 -3.76
CA ILE A 225 13.03 -18.16 -2.38
C ILE A 225 11.98 -17.39 -1.58
N ASP A 226 10.74 -17.88 -1.49
CA ASP A 226 9.80 -17.41 -0.46
C ASP A 226 9.96 -18.30 0.79
N ASP A 227 9.21 -18.09 1.86
CA ASP A 227 9.24 -18.89 3.12
C ASP A 227 8.88 -20.40 2.95
N TYR A 228 8.97 -20.93 1.73
CA TYR A 228 8.76 -22.31 1.30
C TYR A 228 9.97 -23.23 1.50
N ASP A 229 9.70 -24.53 1.42
CA ASP A 229 10.64 -25.63 1.65
C ASP A 229 11.92 -25.53 0.80
N LYS A 230 12.99 -25.04 1.43
CA LYS A 230 14.34 -24.91 0.84
C LYS A 230 14.85 -26.22 0.25
N ASN A 231 14.42 -27.36 0.79
CA ASN A 231 14.79 -28.67 0.29
C ASN A 231 14.16 -28.93 -1.08
N GLN A 232 12.98 -28.36 -1.37
CA GLN A 232 12.34 -28.47 -2.67
C GLN A 232 13.12 -27.71 -3.73
N ILE A 233 13.63 -26.50 -3.45
CA ILE A 233 14.45 -25.73 -4.42
C ILE A 233 15.73 -26.51 -4.76
N ILE A 234 16.39 -27.07 -3.75
CA ILE A 234 17.59 -27.88 -3.93
C ILE A 234 17.26 -29.17 -4.70
N SER A 235 16.16 -29.84 -4.35
CA SER A 235 15.67 -31.03 -5.05
C SER A 235 15.34 -30.75 -6.51
N ASP A 236 14.64 -29.65 -6.79
CA ASP A 236 14.29 -29.19 -8.13
C ASP A 236 15.55 -28.93 -8.95
N TYR A 237 16.51 -28.19 -8.38
CA TYR A 237 17.79 -27.93 -9.02
C TYR A 237 18.58 -29.22 -9.31
N VAL A 238 18.71 -30.12 -8.33
CA VAL A 238 19.49 -31.38 -8.45
C VAL A 238 18.83 -32.36 -9.40
N ASN A 239 17.50 -32.53 -9.31
CA ASN A 239 16.75 -33.51 -10.09
C ASN A 239 16.22 -32.98 -11.42
N GLN A 240 16.47 -31.70 -11.73
CA GLN A 240 15.87 -30.99 -12.85
C GLN A 240 14.33 -31.08 -12.85
N LYS A 241 13.74 -30.94 -11.67
CA LYS A 241 12.29 -30.96 -11.41
C LYS A 241 11.79 -29.54 -11.10
N GLY A 242 10.48 -29.33 -11.07
CA GLY A 242 9.87 -28.03 -10.82
C GLY A 242 9.35 -27.34 -12.09
N GLN A 243 8.50 -26.33 -11.91
CA GLN A 243 7.63 -25.82 -12.98
C GLN A 243 8.24 -24.70 -13.84
N PHE A 244 9.48 -24.26 -13.60
CA PHE A 244 10.00 -23.03 -14.22
C PHE A 244 11.45 -23.13 -14.73
N TRP A 245 11.63 -24.02 -15.71
CA TRP A 245 12.89 -24.23 -16.43
C TRP A 245 12.84 -23.55 -17.80
N ILE A 246 13.74 -22.58 -18.00
CA ILE A 246 13.76 -21.74 -19.21
C ILE A 246 14.89 -22.18 -20.15
N PRO A 247 14.60 -22.47 -21.42
CA PRO A 247 15.62 -22.77 -22.42
C PRO A 247 16.65 -21.64 -22.58
N GLN A 248 17.93 -21.99 -22.72
CA GLN A 248 19.05 -21.03 -22.89
C GLN A 248 18.80 -20.01 -24.01
N ASN A 249 18.24 -20.44 -25.14
CA ASN A 249 17.97 -19.58 -26.28
C ASN A 249 16.93 -18.49 -26.00
N GLN A 250 16.10 -18.64 -24.97
CA GLN A 250 15.14 -17.62 -24.53
C GLN A 250 15.80 -16.58 -23.60
N LEU A 251 16.97 -16.87 -23.04
CA LEU A 251 17.67 -16.01 -22.07
C LEU A 251 18.66 -15.03 -22.70
N ILE A 252 18.65 -14.86 -24.02
CA ILE A 252 19.62 -13.99 -24.74
C ILE A 252 19.51 -12.52 -24.29
N HIS A 253 18.30 -12.04 -24.01
CA HIS A 253 18.05 -10.62 -23.72
C HIS A 253 17.72 -10.33 -22.26
N ARG A 254 16.78 -11.11 -21.69
CA ARG A 254 16.18 -10.90 -20.36
C ARG A 254 16.29 -12.17 -19.55
N TRP A 255 16.69 -12.05 -18.29
CA TRP A 255 16.84 -13.15 -17.33
C TRP A 255 15.84 -13.09 -16.17
N ASP A 256 15.02 -12.05 -16.10
CA ASP A 256 14.06 -11.88 -15.01
C ASP A 256 12.87 -12.83 -15.14
N ARG A 257 12.42 -13.34 -13.99
CA ARG A 257 11.35 -14.33 -13.87
C ARG A 257 10.03 -13.84 -14.47
N ASN A 258 9.68 -12.57 -14.27
CA ASN A 258 8.42 -12.01 -14.80
C ASN A 258 8.35 -12.12 -16.33
N PHE A 259 9.40 -11.75 -17.07
CA PHE A 259 9.37 -11.81 -18.53
C PHE A 259 9.07 -13.22 -19.08
N HIS A 260 9.51 -14.25 -18.35
CA HIS A 260 9.37 -15.66 -18.75
C HIS A 260 8.17 -16.36 -18.12
N ASP A 261 7.37 -15.67 -17.30
CA ASP A 261 6.29 -16.28 -16.51
C ASP A 261 5.28 -17.01 -17.41
N PRO A 262 4.89 -18.27 -17.12
CA PRO A 262 4.10 -19.08 -18.04
C PRO A 262 2.71 -18.49 -18.27
N LYS A 263 2.22 -17.64 -17.35
CA LYS A 263 0.95 -16.93 -17.49
C LYS A 263 0.87 -16.07 -18.76
N TYR A 264 2.01 -15.69 -19.35
CA TYR A 264 2.04 -14.94 -20.60
C TYR A 264 2.20 -15.81 -21.85
N LEU A 265 2.40 -17.13 -21.70
CA LEU A 265 2.61 -18.03 -22.85
C LEU A 265 1.34 -18.22 -23.67
N GLU A 266 0.18 -18.28 -23.02
CA GLU A 266 -1.11 -18.43 -23.69
C GLU A 266 -1.32 -17.29 -24.69
N ILE A 267 -1.22 -16.04 -24.24
CA ILE A 267 -1.40 -14.88 -25.13
C ILE A 267 -0.30 -14.79 -26.19
N GLU A 268 0.94 -15.14 -25.86
CA GLU A 268 2.03 -15.15 -26.86
C GLU A 268 1.77 -16.19 -27.97
N ASN A 269 1.29 -17.38 -27.60
CA ASN A 269 0.95 -18.43 -28.56
C ASN A 269 -0.22 -18.01 -29.44
N GLU A 270 -1.27 -17.41 -28.89
CA GLU A 270 -2.40 -16.90 -29.68
C GLU A 270 -1.97 -15.80 -30.65
N LEU A 271 -1.17 -14.83 -30.19
CA LEU A 271 -0.65 -13.77 -31.06
C LEU A 271 0.28 -14.30 -32.15
N ASN A 272 1.07 -15.34 -31.87
CA ASN A 272 1.96 -15.95 -32.87
C ASN A 272 1.20 -16.77 -33.94
N LYS A 273 -0.05 -17.16 -33.70
CA LYS A 273 -0.92 -17.82 -34.70
C LYS A 273 -1.56 -16.83 -35.67
N GLN A 274 -1.59 -15.55 -35.32
CA GLN A 274 -2.24 -14.49 -36.11
C GLN A 274 -1.19 -13.67 -36.87
N ASP A 275 -1.62 -13.01 -37.94
CA ASP A 275 -0.81 -11.96 -38.54
C ASP A 275 -0.78 -10.79 -37.55
N THR A 276 0.42 -10.39 -37.12
CA THR A 276 0.62 -9.36 -36.10
C THR A 276 1.70 -8.41 -36.54
N LYS A 277 1.51 -7.12 -36.26
CA LYS A 277 2.54 -6.09 -36.44
C LYS A 277 2.97 -5.52 -35.08
N PRO A 278 4.24 -5.14 -34.92
CA PRO A 278 4.68 -4.31 -33.81
C PRO A 278 3.90 -3.00 -33.77
N LEU A 279 3.60 -2.52 -32.56
CA LEU A 279 2.89 -1.26 -32.35
C LEU A 279 3.58 -0.09 -33.06
N ASP A 280 4.91 -0.09 -33.14
CA ASP A 280 5.71 0.92 -33.84
C ASP A 280 5.44 0.99 -35.35
N GLU A 281 5.04 -0.13 -35.99
CA GLU A 281 4.79 -0.17 -37.44
C GLU A 281 3.38 0.32 -37.81
N ILE A 282 2.46 0.28 -36.85
CA ILE A 282 1.07 0.73 -37.03
C ILE A 282 0.78 2.06 -36.33
N SER A 283 1.79 2.63 -35.68
CA SER A 283 1.75 3.95 -35.06
C SER A 283 2.48 4.98 -35.90
N GLU A 284 1.89 6.15 -36.12
CA GLU A 284 2.63 7.31 -36.64
C GLU A 284 3.68 7.77 -35.64
N GLU A 285 3.34 7.68 -34.35
CA GLU A 285 4.11 8.31 -33.32
C GLU A 285 3.92 7.62 -31.96
N ILE A 286 5.05 7.25 -31.33
CA ILE A 286 5.09 6.80 -29.94
C ILE A 286 6.14 7.61 -29.19
N ARG A 287 5.71 8.42 -28.21
CA ARG A 287 6.60 9.32 -27.45
C ARG A 287 6.24 9.45 -25.98
N PHE A 288 7.19 9.96 -25.21
CA PHE A 288 6.96 10.35 -23.83
C PHE A 288 6.21 11.68 -23.77
N GLY A 289 5.43 11.86 -22.69
CA GLY A 289 5.09 13.20 -22.20
C GLY A 289 6.33 13.96 -21.70
N ILE A 290 6.14 15.11 -21.08
CA ILE A 290 7.25 15.93 -20.56
C ILE A 290 7.16 16.21 -19.07
N HIS A 291 8.30 16.51 -18.45
CA HIS A 291 8.34 17.13 -17.14
C HIS A 291 7.89 18.58 -17.27
N ILE A 292 6.89 18.99 -16.49
CA ILE A 292 6.59 20.41 -16.30
C ILE A 292 7.30 20.84 -15.00
N PRO A 293 8.33 21.70 -15.04
CA PRO A 293 9.02 22.18 -13.84
C PRO A 293 8.07 22.93 -12.91
N ALA A 294 8.37 22.93 -11.60
CA ALA A 294 7.48 23.48 -10.58
C ALA A 294 7.12 24.96 -10.82
N GLU A 295 8.07 25.76 -11.31
CA GLU A 295 7.87 27.19 -11.62
C GLU A 295 6.83 27.47 -12.72
N TYR A 296 6.51 26.48 -13.56
CA TYR A 296 5.49 26.59 -14.62
C TYR A 296 4.16 25.92 -14.24
N ARG A 297 4.05 25.36 -13.03
CA ARG A 297 2.80 24.74 -12.54
C ARG A 297 1.95 25.79 -11.84
N LYS A 298 0.70 25.93 -12.27
CA LYS A 298 -0.24 26.93 -11.75
C LYS A 298 -1.56 26.27 -11.36
N ASP A 299 -2.31 26.92 -10.47
CA ASP A 299 -3.65 26.45 -10.08
C ASP A 299 -4.68 26.59 -11.21
N LYS A 300 -4.40 27.48 -12.19
CA LYS A 300 -5.20 27.69 -13.40
C LYS A 300 -4.29 28.02 -14.59
N GLY A 301 -4.69 27.64 -15.80
CA GLY A 301 -3.95 27.90 -17.03
C GLY A 301 -4.63 27.31 -18.27
N ASP A 302 -3.99 27.48 -19.44
CA ASP A 302 -4.54 27.07 -20.74
C ASP A 302 -4.62 25.55 -20.94
N TYR A 303 -3.69 24.80 -20.34
CA TYR A 303 -3.60 23.35 -20.47
C TYR A 303 -3.51 22.68 -19.10
N LEU A 304 -4.37 21.68 -18.88
CA LEU A 304 -4.26 20.76 -17.75
C LEU A 304 -3.01 19.90 -17.90
N VAL A 305 -2.18 19.78 -16.85
CA VAL A 305 -1.05 18.84 -16.87
C VAL A 305 -1.54 17.47 -16.42
N LEU A 306 -1.77 16.60 -17.39
CA LEU A 306 -2.36 15.28 -17.14
C LEU A 306 -1.32 14.30 -16.60
N THR A 307 -1.64 13.66 -15.48
CA THR A 307 -0.84 12.64 -14.80
C THR A 307 -1.61 11.30 -14.73
N PRO A 308 -0.93 10.16 -14.52
CA PRO A 308 -1.62 8.89 -14.31
C PRO A 308 -2.61 8.89 -13.13
N GLY A 309 -2.49 9.82 -12.18
CA GLY A 309 -3.45 10.00 -11.09
C GLY A 309 -4.84 10.45 -11.57
N ASN A 310 -4.91 11.09 -12.74
CA ASN A 310 -6.15 11.61 -13.32
C ASN A 310 -7.00 10.53 -13.99
N ILE A 311 -6.47 9.33 -14.23
CA ILE A 311 -7.24 8.24 -14.86
C ILE A 311 -7.79 7.31 -13.76
N LYS A 312 -9.12 7.16 -13.71
CA LYS A 312 -9.81 6.12 -12.90
C LYS A 312 -10.97 5.50 -13.69
N SER A 313 -11.11 4.17 -13.65
CA SER A 313 -12.21 3.43 -14.30
C SER A 313 -12.45 3.83 -15.77
N ASN A 314 -11.36 3.96 -16.55
CA ASN A 314 -11.38 4.43 -17.95
C ASN A 314 -12.00 5.83 -18.18
N SER A 315 -12.01 6.68 -17.15
CA SER A 315 -12.46 8.07 -17.22
C SER A 315 -11.41 9.03 -16.68
N LEU A 316 -11.45 10.28 -17.18
CA LEU A 316 -10.62 11.37 -16.70
C LEU A 316 -11.32 12.05 -15.51
N ILE A 317 -10.66 12.04 -14.35
CA ILE A 317 -11.13 12.69 -13.14
C ILE A 317 -10.37 14.00 -12.93
N ILE A 318 -11.15 15.08 -12.86
CA ILE A 318 -10.70 16.40 -12.45
C ILE A 318 -10.89 16.52 -10.93
N SER A 319 -9.82 16.80 -10.19
CA SER A 319 -9.75 16.89 -8.73
C SER A 319 -9.08 18.19 -8.32
N GLU A 320 -9.19 18.59 -7.06
CA GLU A 320 -8.72 19.89 -6.58
C GLU A 320 -7.18 20.04 -6.54
N ARG A 321 -6.41 18.94 -6.58
CA ARG A 321 -4.93 18.94 -6.54
C ARG A 321 -4.26 18.99 -7.92
N GLN A 322 -4.92 19.58 -8.91
CA GLN A 322 -4.43 19.62 -10.29
C GLN A 322 -3.66 20.89 -10.60
N TYR A 323 -2.68 20.76 -11.46
CA TYR A 323 -1.89 21.89 -11.93
C TYR A 323 -1.98 22.02 -13.45
N TYR A 324 -1.93 23.28 -13.87
CA TYR A 324 -2.06 23.74 -15.24
C TYR A 324 -0.78 24.45 -15.67
N CYS A 325 -0.61 24.62 -16.98
CA CYS A 325 0.42 25.48 -17.59
C CYS A 325 -0.21 26.33 -18.69
N ASN A 326 0.47 27.39 -19.11
CA ASN A 326 -0.03 28.28 -20.16
C ASN A 326 0.61 27.95 -21.51
N ALA A 327 -0.07 28.36 -22.57
CA ALA A 327 0.41 28.23 -23.93
C ALA A 327 1.77 28.92 -24.13
N GLU A 328 2.01 30.03 -23.45
CA GLU A 328 3.26 30.80 -23.53
C GLU A 328 4.49 30.04 -23.01
N ASP A 329 4.28 29.05 -22.12
CA ASP A 329 5.36 28.23 -21.55
C ASP A 329 6.05 27.37 -22.63
N ASN A 330 5.42 27.20 -23.80
CA ASN A 330 5.98 26.47 -24.94
C ASN A 330 7.30 27.04 -25.48
N LYS A 331 7.62 28.31 -25.19
CA LYS A 331 8.88 28.96 -25.59
C LYS A 331 10.05 28.48 -24.72
N ASN A 332 9.77 28.13 -23.47
CA ASN A 332 10.78 27.80 -22.46
C ASN A 332 10.86 26.28 -22.21
N ILE A 333 9.75 25.56 -22.39
CA ILE A 333 9.68 24.12 -22.18
C ILE A 333 9.90 23.38 -23.51
N ARG A 334 11.06 22.70 -23.63
CA ARG A 334 11.40 21.92 -24.82
C ARG A 334 10.36 20.82 -25.09
N ASN A 335 9.97 20.68 -26.36
CA ASN A 335 8.98 19.70 -26.85
C ASN A 335 7.54 19.90 -26.33
N PHE A 336 7.21 21.05 -25.74
CA PHE A 336 5.86 21.32 -25.23
C PHE A 336 4.75 21.07 -26.28
N ASN A 337 4.88 21.67 -27.46
CA ASN A 337 3.88 21.54 -28.53
C ASN A 337 3.68 20.09 -29.02
N ARG A 338 4.64 19.20 -28.74
CA ARG A 338 4.60 17.79 -29.17
C ARG A 338 3.78 16.88 -28.25
N VAL A 339 3.49 17.35 -27.04
CA VAL A 339 2.78 16.58 -26.01
C VAL A 339 1.44 17.19 -25.61
N ILE A 340 1.01 18.23 -26.33
CA ILE A 340 -0.37 18.68 -26.34
C ILE A 340 -1.22 17.54 -26.88
N LEU A 341 -2.24 17.16 -26.12
CA LEU A 341 -3.13 16.05 -26.42
C LEU A 341 -4.14 16.44 -27.48
N LYS A 342 -4.39 15.50 -28.38
CA LYS A 342 -5.38 15.59 -29.45
C LYS A 342 -6.42 14.50 -29.25
N PRO A 343 -7.67 14.72 -29.72
CA PRO A 343 -8.66 13.65 -29.76
C PRO A 343 -8.10 12.39 -30.42
N ASP A 344 -8.47 11.24 -29.87
CA ASP A 344 -7.97 9.91 -30.20
C ASP A 344 -6.50 9.62 -29.86
N ASP A 345 -5.78 10.52 -29.17
CA ASP A 345 -4.47 10.17 -28.59
C ASP A 345 -4.66 9.07 -27.53
N ILE A 346 -3.93 7.96 -27.67
CA ILE A 346 -3.92 6.89 -26.68
C ILE A 346 -2.83 7.18 -25.65
N LEU A 347 -3.24 7.29 -24.39
CA LEU A 347 -2.37 7.48 -23.24
C LEU A 347 -2.15 6.17 -22.49
N LEU A 348 -0.89 5.83 -22.28
CA LEU A 348 -0.50 4.68 -21.47
C LEU A 348 0.42 5.13 -20.34
N SER A 349 0.06 4.86 -19.08
CA SER A 349 0.98 5.11 -17.98
C SER A 349 2.20 4.22 -18.12
N LEU A 350 3.39 4.77 -17.88
CA LEU A 350 4.66 4.04 -18.03
C LEU A 350 5.21 3.53 -16.71
N PHE A 351 4.58 3.92 -15.60
CA PHE A 351 4.94 3.58 -14.25
C PHE A 351 3.69 3.13 -13.47
N GLY A 352 3.87 2.17 -12.56
CA GLY A 352 2.81 1.69 -11.65
C GLY A 352 2.78 0.17 -11.55
N GLN A 353 1.96 -0.38 -10.66
CA GLN A 353 1.72 -1.84 -10.60
C GLN A 353 0.80 -2.30 -11.74
N THR A 354 -0.13 -1.44 -12.15
CA THR A 354 -0.99 -1.62 -13.32
C THR A 354 -0.80 -0.44 -14.26
N PHE A 355 -0.68 -0.73 -15.56
CA PHE A 355 -0.66 0.31 -16.57
C PHE A 355 -2.08 0.83 -16.78
N LYS A 356 -2.25 2.14 -16.70
CA LYS A 356 -3.50 2.83 -16.96
C LYS A 356 -3.52 3.23 -18.43
N LEU A 357 -4.58 2.85 -19.12
CA LEU A 357 -4.81 3.20 -20.51
C LEU A 357 -6.02 4.12 -20.60
N TYR A 358 -5.92 5.16 -21.42
CA TYR A 358 -7.00 6.11 -21.65
C TYR A 358 -6.93 6.63 -23.09
N ILE A 359 -8.08 6.77 -23.74
CA ILE A 359 -8.20 7.37 -25.06
C ILE A 359 -8.75 8.78 -24.85
N TYR A 360 -8.00 9.79 -25.31
CA TYR A 360 -8.36 11.18 -25.13
C TYR A 360 -9.53 11.58 -26.04
N ASN A 361 -10.59 12.13 -25.46
CA ASN A 361 -11.84 12.43 -26.14
C ASN A 361 -11.92 13.90 -26.60
N GLU A 362 -12.80 14.19 -27.55
CA GLU A 362 -13.04 15.57 -28.01
C GLU A 362 -13.57 16.50 -26.91
N ASN A 363 -14.34 15.94 -25.97
CA ASN A 363 -14.92 16.68 -24.85
C ASN A 363 -13.96 16.82 -23.65
N ASP A 364 -12.75 16.26 -23.72
CA ASP A 364 -11.78 16.36 -22.64
C ASP A 364 -11.17 17.77 -22.54
N PRO A 365 -10.80 18.23 -21.34
CA PRO A 365 -10.16 19.53 -21.16
C PRO A 365 -8.81 19.54 -21.88
N LYS A 366 -8.47 20.66 -22.55
CA LYS A 366 -7.16 20.87 -23.19
C LYS A 366 -6.06 20.50 -22.22
N ALA A 367 -5.19 19.57 -22.63
CA ALA A 367 -4.21 19.00 -21.72
C ALA A 367 -2.86 18.72 -22.39
N VAL A 368 -1.82 18.68 -21.57
CA VAL A 368 -0.48 18.19 -21.92
C VAL A 368 -0.15 16.94 -21.11
N ALA A 369 0.42 15.92 -21.74
CA ALA A 369 0.82 14.71 -21.02
C ALA A 369 2.12 14.90 -20.23
N ASN A 370 2.09 14.52 -18.95
CA ASN A 370 3.26 14.42 -18.10
C ASN A 370 4.22 13.29 -18.55
N GLN A 371 5.50 13.39 -18.18
CA GLN A 371 6.58 12.40 -18.44
C GLN A 371 6.24 10.95 -18.06
N ASN A 372 5.25 10.74 -17.19
CA ASN A 372 4.82 9.41 -16.76
C ASN A 372 3.86 8.72 -17.75
N PHE A 373 3.50 9.38 -18.86
CA PHE A 373 2.73 8.80 -19.96
C PHE A 373 3.57 8.53 -21.20
N ALA A 374 3.18 7.51 -21.95
CA ALA A 374 3.39 7.44 -23.38
C ALA A 374 2.14 7.95 -24.10
N ILE A 375 2.36 8.72 -25.16
CA ILE A 375 1.37 9.12 -26.15
C ILE A 375 1.60 8.24 -27.37
N ILE A 376 0.55 7.54 -27.80
CA ILE A 376 0.53 6.69 -28.99
C ILE A 376 -0.47 7.31 -29.96
N ARG A 377 0.00 7.64 -31.18
CA ARG A 377 -0.81 8.12 -32.30
C ARG A 377 -0.71 7.12 -33.43
N ALA A 378 -1.84 6.61 -33.91
CA ALA A 378 -1.87 5.63 -34.99
C ALA A 378 -2.03 6.25 -36.37
N CYS A 379 -1.57 5.54 -37.41
CA CYS A 379 -1.78 5.94 -38.81
C CYS A 379 -3.26 5.83 -39.21
N ASP A 380 -3.97 4.91 -38.56
CA ASP A 380 -5.42 4.77 -38.57
C ASP A 380 -5.88 4.47 -37.13
N ASN A 381 -6.14 5.54 -36.36
CA ASN A 381 -6.50 5.46 -34.94
C ASN A 381 -7.68 4.52 -34.69
N LYS A 382 -8.58 4.34 -35.67
CA LYS A 382 -9.78 3.50 -35.53
C LYS A 382 -9.43 2.05 -35.22
N TYR A 383 -8.37 1.50 -35.82
CA TYR A 383 -8.03 0.10 -35.64
C TYR A 383 -7.44 -0.18 -34.26
N ILE A 384 -6.41 0.57 -33.86
CA ILE A 384 -5.78 0.39 -32.54
C ILE A 384 -6.79 0.73 -31.44
N LYS A 385 -7.63 1.74 -31.65
CA LYS A 385 -8.73 2.09 -30.75
C LYS A 385 -9.72 0.93 -30.60
N ALA A 386 -10.25 0.39 -31.69
CA ALA A 386 -11.17 -0.76 -31.65
C ALA A 386 -10.54 -1.97 -30.95
N TYR A 387 -9.26 -2.25 -31.22
CA TYR A 387 -8.52 -3.30 -30.54
C TYR A 387 -8.43 -3.07 -29.03
N LEU A 388 -8.10 -1.85 -28.58
CA LEU A 388 -7.99 -1.50 -27.16
C LEU A 388 -9.34 -1.32 -26.45
N GLU A 389 -10.41 -1.07 -27.19
CA GLU A 389 -11.79 -1.01 -26.65
C GLU A 389 -12.41 -2.40 -26.51
N SER A 390 -11.94 -3.38 -27.29
CA SER A 390 -12.30 -4.78 -27.11
C SER A 390 -11.70 -5.35 -25.82
N GLU A 391 -12.47 -6.12 -25.05
CA GLU A 391 -11.97 -6.73 -23.81
C GLU A 391 -10.76 -7.66 -24.07
N THR A 392 -10.82 -8.44 -25.15
CA THR A 392 -9.75 -9.37 -25.54
C THR A 392 -8.48 -8.63 -25.94
N GLY A 393 -8.59 -7.61 -26.81
CA GLY A 393 -7.44 -6.83 -27.25
C GLY A 393 -6.83 -5.95 -26.15
N TYR A 394 -7.67 -5.36 -25.30
CA TYR A 394 -7.23 -4.64 -24.09
C TYR A 394 -6.40 -5.54 -23.16
N ASN A 395 -6.94 -6.70 -22.82
CA ASN A 395 -6.28 -7.66 -21.94
C ASN A 395 -4.99 -8.18 -22.57
N ALA A 396 -5.01 -8.51 -23.86
CA ALA A 396 -3.83 -8.93 -24.61
C ALA A 396 -2.73 -7.86 -24.62
N PHE A 397 -3.10 -6.60 -24.83
CA PHE A 397 -2.18 -5.46 -24.80
C PHE A 397 -1.55 -5.30 -23.41
N LEU A 398 -2.36 -5.28 -22.35
CA LEU A 398 -1.87 -5.11 -20.98
C LEU A 398 -0.98 -6.27 -20.54
N GLN A 399 -1.31 -7.52 -20.88
CA GLN A 399 -0.46 -8.67 -20.56
C GLN A 399 0.91 -8.57 -21.25
N GLN A 400 0.95 -8.18 -22.53
CA GLN A 400 2.21 -7.93 -23.23
C GLN A 400 3.01 -6.78 -22.59
N ALA A 401 2.34 -5.69 -22.21
CA ALA A 401 2.97 -4.57 -21.51
C ALA A 401 3.56 -5.01 -20.15
N GLN A 402 2.80 -5.76 -19.36
CA GLN A 402 3.22 -6.30 -18.06
C GLN A 402 4.37 -7.31 -18.18
N ARG A 403 4.36 -8.16 -19.21
CA ARG A 403 5.47 -9.08 -19.48
C ARG A 403 6.77 -8.32 -19.78
N ARG A 404 6.67 -7.25 -20.58
CA ARG A 404 7.83 -6.46 -21.01
C ARG A 404 8.31 -5.45 -19.97
N SER A 405 7.47 -5.14 -18.97
CA SER A 405 7.83 -4.23 -17.90
C SER A 405 9.04 -4.72 -17.11
N SER A 406 9.73 -3.78 -16.47
CA SER A 406 10.90 -4.05 -15.64
C SER A 406 10.89 -3.14 -14.41
N GLY A 407 11.56 -3.53 -13.34
CA GLY A 407 11.57 -2.76 -12.09
C GLY A 407 10.86 -3.50 -10.96
N THR A 408 11.35 -3.28 -9.73
CA THR A 408 11.05 -4.13 -8.57
C THR A 408 9.98 -3.55 -7.67
N THR A 409 10.03 -2.23 -7.48
CA THR A 409 9.18 -1.46 -6.57
C THR A 409 8.12 -0.71 -7.36
N ILE A 410 8.53 -0.08 -8.46
CA ILE A 410 7.65 0.53 -9.45
C ILE A 410 7.95 -0.16 -10.78
N GLN A 411 6.97 -0.85 -11.37
CA GLN A 411 7.16 -1.39 -12.71
C GLN A 411 7.23 -0.24 -13.70
N LYS A 412 8.19 -0.34 -14.61
CA LYS A 412 8.46 0.63 -15.66
C LYS A 412 8.36 -0.07 -17.01
N LEU A 413 7.55 0.50 -17.89
CA LEU A 413 7.55 0.18 -19.32
C LEU A 413 8.39 1.21 -20.07
N THR A 414 9.39 0.76 -20.83
CA THR A 414 10.16 1.66 -21.70
C THR A 414 9.46 1.84 -23.03
N LEU A 415 9.68 2.96 -23.73
CA LEU A 415 9.14 3.09 -25.09
C LEU A 415 9.69 2.03 -26.05
N SER A 416 10.93 1.59 -25.88
CA SER A 416 11.50 0.52 -26.70
C SER A 416 10.74 -0.81 -26.53
N ASP A 417 10.25 -1.08 -25.32
CA ASP A 417 9.45 -2.26 -25.04
C ASP A 417 7.99 -2.09 -25.49
N LEU A 418 7.40 -0.90 -25.29
CA LEU A 418 6.07 -0.56 -25.76
C LEU A 418 5.95 -0.70 -27.29
N ARG A 419 6.95 -0.22 -28.03
CA ARG A 419 7.05 -0.36 -29.50
C ARG A 419 6.99 -1.80 -30.01
N LYS A 420 7.38 -2.76 -29.18
CA LYS A 420 7.43 -4.21 -29.51
C LYS A 420 6.15 -4.96 -29.14
N ILE A 421 5.14 -4.28 -28.57
CA ILE A 421 3.84 -4.91 -28.35
C ILE A 421 3.28 -5.30 -29.71
N LYS A 422 2.85 -6.54 -29.85
CA LYS A 422 2.23 -7.05 -31.07
C LYS A 422 0.75 -6.72 -31.05
N VAL A 423 0.25 -6.20 -32.16
CA VAL A 423 -1.18 -6.00 -32.40
C VAL A 423 -1.55 -6.87 -33.60
N PRO A 424 -2.59 -7.73 -33.50
CA PRO A 424 -3.11 -8.46 -34.65
C PRO A 424 -3.44 -7.51 -35.80
N ILE A 425 -3.34 -7.95 -37.05
CA ILE A 425 -3.87 -7.24 -38.21
C ILE A 425 -5.03 -8.06 -38.75
N LEU A 426 -6.23 -7.49 -38.68
CA LEU A 426 -7.40 -8.11 -39.29
C LEU A 426 -7.38 -7.86 -40.82
N PRO A 427 -7.72 -8.85 -41.65
CA PRO A 427 -7.87 -8.66 -43.09
C PRO A 427 -8.86 -7.54 -43.39
N TYR A 428 -8.56 -6.71 -44.39
CA TYR A 428 -9.32 -5.51 -44.76
C TYR A 428 -10.83 -5.78 -45.01
N GLU A 429 -11.19 -7.01 -45.39
CA GLU A 429 -12.57 -7.46 -45.59
C GLU A 429 -13.38 -7.51 -44.27
N GLN A 430 -12.74 -7.69 -43.11
CA GLN A 430 -13.37 -7.69 -41.78
C GLN A 430 -13.39 -6.31 -41.11
N LEU A 431 -12.59 -5.36 -41.60
CA LEU A 431 -12.50 -4.01 -41.03
C LEU A 431 -13.76 -3.16 -41.30
N ASN A 432 -14.47 -3.43 -42.40
CA ASN A 432 -15.75 -2.77 -42.70
C ASN A 432 -16.90 -3.27 -41.80
N ASP A 433 -16.77 -4.46 -41.20
CA ASP A 433 -17.73 -4.98 -40.22
C ASP A 433 -17.45 -4.47 -38.79
N LEU A 434 -16.24 -3.92 -38.55
CA LEU A 434 -15.73 -3.47 -37.25
C LEU A 434 -15.60 -1.95 -37.10
N ILE A 435 -16.16 -1.17 -38.04
CA ILE A 435 -16.48 0.24 -37.80
C ILE A 435 -17.99 0.34 -37.58
N PRO A 436 -18.49 0.21 -36.34
CA PRO A 436 -19.88 0.49 -36.05
C PRO A 436 -20.03 1.99 -35.82
N GLU A 437 -21.00 2.59 -36.50
CA GLU A 437 -21.62 3.80 -35.95
C GLU A 437 -22.14 3.49 -34.53
N PRO A 438 -22.09 4.48 -33.61
CA PRO A 438 -22.34 4.30 -32.17
C PRO A 438 -23.69 3.64 -31.79
N ASP A 439 -24.63 3.50 -32.73
CA ASP A 439 -25.98 2.94 -32.49
C ASP A 439 -26.06 1.40 -32.43
N LYS A 440 -24.98 0.64 -32.72
CA LYS A 440 -25.08 -0.83 -32.80
C LYS A 440 -24.79 -1.64 -31.54
N LEU A 441 -24.17 -1.08 -30.49
CA LEU A 441 -23.92 -1.86 -29.26
C LEU A 441 -25.22 -2.18 -28.50
N THR A 442 -26.21 -1.27 -28.57
CA THR A 442 -27.60 -1.48 -28.16
C THR A 442 -28.29 -2.52 -29.05
N SER A 443 -28.12 -2.43 -30.38
CA SER A 443 -28.76 -3.37 -31.32
C SER A 443 -28.36 -4.83 -31.11
N PHE A 444 -27.14 -5.12 -30.65
CA PHE A 444 -26.67 -6.50 -30.47
C PHE A 444 -27.26 -7.18 -29.23
N SER A 445 -27.49 -6.42 -28.13
CA SER A 445 -28.22 -6.97 -26.97
C SER A 445 -29.72 -7.07 -27.25
N GLU A 446 -30.28 -6.06 -27.91
CA GLU A 446 -31.69 -6.01 -28.33
C GLU A 446 -32.01 -7.15 -29.30
N SER A 447 -31.11 -7.46 -30.24
CA SER A 447 -31.24 -8.62 -31.16
C SER A 447 -31.26 -9.97 -30.44
N LYS A 448 -30.45 -10.15 -29.38
CA LYS A 448 -30.46 -11.39 -28.59
C LYS A 448 -31.73 -11.52 -27.75
N ILE A 449 -32.24 -10.41 -27.23
CA ILE A 449 -33.52 -10.37 -26.49
C ILE A 449 -34.68 -10.65 -27.46
N ALA A 450 -34.67 -10.07 -28.66
CA ALA A 450 -35.66 -10.29 -29.70
C ALA A 450 -35.79 -11.78 -30.06
N LEU A 451 -34.67 -12.49 -30.18
CA LEU A 451 -34.64 -13.94 -30.45
C LEU A 451 -35.35 -14.76 -29.36
N VAL A 452 -35.08 -14.45 -28.09
CA VAL A 452 -35.69 -15.21 -26.97
C VAL A 452 -37.15 -14.81 -26.78
N LEU A 453 -37.48 -13.52 -26.92
CA LEU A 453 -38.87 -13.03 -26.91
C LEU A 453 -39.70 -13.70 -28.00
N GLU A 454 -39.18 -13.77 -29.23
CA GLU A 454 -39.84 -14.42 -30.36
C GLU A 454 -40.23 -15.86 -30.03
N GLU A 455 -39.32 -16.65 -29.46
CA GLU A 455 -39.61 -18.03 -29.11
C GLU A 455 -40.66 -18.16 -28.00
N LYS A 456 -40.56 -17.35 -26.94
CA LYS A 456 -41.54 -17.38 -25.84
C LYS A 456 -42.94 -16.94 -26.29
N LEU A 457 -43.01 -15.95 -27.16
CA LEU A 457 -44.28 -15.50 -27.73
C LEU A 457 -44.87 -16.58 -28.66
N LYS A 458 -44.03 -17.29 -29.42
CA LYS A 458 -44.44 -18.47 -30.21
C LYS A 458 -44.93 -19.63 -29.34
N GLU A 459 -44.27 -19.92 -28.22
CA GLU A 459 -44.74 -20.93 -27.23
C GLU A 459 -46.14 -20.58 -26.69
N LYS A 460 -46.46 -19.29 -26.58
CA LYS A 460 -47.78 -18.78 -26.18
C LYS A 460 -48.80 -18.71 -27.32
N GLY A 461 -48.44 -19.16 -28.52
CA GLY A 461 -49.34 -19.30 -29.67
C GLY A 461 -49.31 -18.17 -30.70
N TRP A 462 -48.38 -17.21 -30.59
CA TRP A 462 -48.26 -16.09 -31.53
C TRP A 462 -47.39 -16.43 -32.74
N SER A 463 -47.78 -15.96 -33.94
CA SER A 463 -46.85 -15.90 -35.08
C SER A 463 -46.08 -14.58 -35.04
N ILE A 464 -44.77 -14.58 -35.30
CA ILE A 464 -43.89 -13.42 -35.06
C ILE A 464 -43.06 -13.12 -36.29
N LYS A 465 -42.94 -11.83 -36.66
CA LYS A 465 -42.02 -11.32 -37.68
C LYS A 465 -41.03 -10.34 -37.06
N ARG A 466 -39.73 -10.60 -37.20
CA ARG A 466 -38.64 -9.71 -36.72
C ARG A 466 -38.40 -8.54 -37.68
N GLU A 467 -38.01 -7.39 -37.12
CA GLU A 467 -37.67 -6.17 -37.87
C GLU A 467 -38.75 -5.83 -38.93
N TYR A 468 -40.01 -5.95 -38.53
CA TYR A 468 -41.13 -5.82 -39.44
C TYR A 468 -41.28 -4.37 -39.88
N ARG A 469 -41.23 -4.14 -41.19
CA ARG A 469 -41.32 -2.81 -41.78
C ARG A 469 -42.76 -2.46 -42.11
N VAL A 470 -43.25 -1.37 -41.52
CA VAL A 470 -44.52 -0.74 -41.86
C VAL A 470 -44.24 0.70 -42.22
N ASN A 471 -44.56 1.08 -43.46
CA ASN A 471 -44.18 2.38 -44.01
C ASN A 471 -42.64 2.59 -43.91
N ASN A 472 -42.20 3.67 -43.26
CA ASN A 472 -40.78 3.97 -43.01
C ASN A 472 -40.30 3.58 -41.60
N ILE A 473 -41.09 2.80 -40.86
CA ILE A 473 -40.82 2.44 -39.46
C ILE A 473 -40.46 0.95 -39.39
N ILE A 474 -39.41 0.62 -38.64
CA ILE A 474 -39.01 -0.75 -38.32
C ILE A 474 -39.51 -1.06 -36.91
N ILE A 475 -40.24 -2.16 -36.76
CA ILE A 475 -40.71 -2.69 -35.47
C ILE A 475 -39.85 -3.90 -35.10
N ASP A 476 -39.34 -3.96 -33.87
CA ASP A 476 -38.46 -5.05 -33.44
C ASP A 476 -39.13 -6.43 -33.61
N LEU A 477 -40.37 -6.59 -33.11
CA LEU A 477 -41.21 -7.79 -33.35
C LEU A 477 -42.66 -7.40 -33.66
N ALA A 478 -43.21 -7.93 -34.76
CA ALA A 478 -44.65 -7.84 -35.06
C ALA A 478 -45.37 -9.14 -34.70
N LEU A 479 -46.43 -9.02 -33.88
CA LEU A 479 -47.33 -10.09 -33.48
C LEU A 479 -48.39 -10.32 -34.56
N CYS A 480 -48.54 -11.56 -35.02
CA CYS A 480 -49.42 -11.92 -36.11
C CYS A 480 -50.45 -12.99 -35.68
N ILE A 481 -51.69 -12.84 -36.15
CA ILE A 481 -52.73 -13.89 -36.16
C ILE A 481 -53.01 -14.23 -37.62
N GLU A 482 -52.95 -15.52 -37.98
CA GLU A 482 -53.12 -15.99 -39.38
C GLU A 482 -52.25 -15.19 -40.38
N ASP A 483 -50.98 -14.97 -40.01
CA ASP A 483 -49.96 -14.21 -40.76
C ASP A 483 -50.24 -12.71 -41.00
N LYS A 484 -51.35 -12.19 -40.48
CA LYS A 484 -51.64 -10.75 -40.45
C LYS A 484 -51.08 -10.12 -39.17
N PRO A 485 -50.23 -9.08 -39.27
CA PRO A 485 -49.69 -8.41 -38.10
C PRO A 485 -50.77 -7.55 -37.45
N ILE A 486 -51.01 -7.77 -36.16
CA ILE A 486 -52.02 -7.08 -35.36
C ILE A 486 -51.44 -6.36 -34.14
N GLY A 487 -50.17 -6.64 -33.79
CA GLY A 487 -49.51 -6.01 -32.64
C GLY A 487 -48.02 -5.78 -32.83
N LEU A 488 -47.43 -4.94 -31.99
CA LEU A 488 -46.00 -4.61 -31.98
C LEU A 488 -45.36 -4.92 -30.62
N VAL A 489 -44.07 -5.27 -30.63
CA VAL A 489 -43.21 -5.33 -29.43
C VAL A 489 -41.94 -4.53 -29.71
N GLU A 490 -41.66 -3.52 -28.87
CA GLU A 490 -40.45 -2.70 -28.92
C GLU A 490 -39.51 -3.00 -27.74
N ILE A 491 -38.22 -3.18 -28.01
CA ILE A 491 -37.21 -3.56 -27.02
C ILE A 491 -36.36 -2.34 -26.69
N LYS A 492 -36.25 -1.98 -25.40
CA LYS A 492 -35.49 -0.79 -24.96
C LYS A 492 -34.50 -1.15 -23.85
N GLN A 493 -33.21 -0.86 -24.07
CA GLN A 493 -32.17 -0.90 -23.02
C GLN A 493 -31.43 0.44 -22.90
N TYR A 494 -31.66 1.20 -21.83
CA TYR A 494 -30.94 2.45 -21.55
C TYR A 494 -30.03 2.35 -20.31
N LYS A 495 -28.92 3.10 -20.34
CA LYS A 495 -28.02 3.33 -19.20
C LYS A 495 -28.43 4.63 -18.47
N SER A 496 -29.04 4.47 -17.29
CA SER A 496 -29.40 5.49 -16.27
C SER A 496 -30.41 6.59 -16.68
N ASP A 497 -31.40 6.79 -15.80
CA ASP A 497 -32.54 7.74 -15.82
C ASP A 497 -33.57 7.54 -16.95
N LEU A 498 -34.46 6.55 -16.75
CA LEU A 498 -35.57 6.22 -17.66
C LEU A 498 -36.72 7.24 -17.53
N ASP A 499 -37.00 7.99 -18.60
CA ASP A 499 -38.20 8.82 -18.73
C ASP A 499 -39.34 8.01 -19.39
N ILE A 500 -40.23 7.45 -18.56
CA ILE A 500 -41.39 6.65 -18.99
C ILE A 500 -42.24 7.41 -20.01
N SER A 501 -42.33 8.75 -19.88
CA SER A 501 -43.14 9.58 -20.78
C SER A 501 -42.64 9.58 -22.24
N GLN A 502 -41.34 9.39 -22.46
CA GLN A 502 -40.79 9.29 -23.82
C GLN A 502 -41.18 7.98 -24.50
N ILE A 503 -41.18 6.87 -23.76
CA ILE A 503 -41.58 5.55 -24.28
C ILE A 503 -43.08 5.58 -24.62
N GLU A 504 -43.91 6.19 -23.77
CA GLU A 504 -45.35 6.35 -24.06
C GLU A 504 -45.58 7.16 -25.34
N ASN A 505 -44.89 8.28 -25.51
CA ASN A 505 -45.05 9.12 -26.70
C ASN A 505 -44.60 8.40 -27.97
N GLN A 506 -43.52 7.62 -27.89
CA GLN A 506 -43.05 6.79 -29.00
C GLN A 506 -44.05 5.69 -29.34
N LEU A 507 -44.55 4.93 -28.37
CA LEU A 507 -45.54 3.88 -28.61
C LEU A 507 -46.86 4.44 -29.15
N LYS A 508 -47.34 5.57 -28.62
CA LYS A 508 -48.50 6.28 -29.20
C LYS A 508 -48.27 6.65 -30.66
N HIS A 509 -47.08 7.17 -30.99
CA HIS A 509 -46.73 7.49 -32.37
C HIS A 509 -46.70 6.23 -33.25
N LEU A 510 -46.10 5.14 -32.77
CA LEU A 510 -46.02 3.86 -33.48
C LEU A 510 -47.41 3.27 -33.73
N ILE A 511 -48.28 3.21 -32.71
CA ILE A 511 -49.67 2.72 -32.84
C ILE A 511 -50.43 3.55 -33.87
N ASN A 512 -50.39 4.88 -33.77
CA ASN A 512 -51.09 5.76 -34.69
C ASN A 512 -50.58 5.66 -36.14
N THR A 513 -49.28 5.38 -36.32
CA THR A 513 -48.65 5.33 -37.65
C THR A 513 -48.73 3.96 -38.31
N THR A 514 -48.75 2.89 -37.51
CA THR A 514 -48.80 1.50 -37.99
C THR A 514 -50.22 0.94 -38.04
N GLY A 515 -51.13 1.45 -37.20
CA GLY A 515 -52.50 0.97 -37.08
C GLY A 515 -52.64 -0.35 -36.32
N PHE A 516 -51.60 -0.79 -35.59
CA PHE A 516 -51.67 -2.01 -34.78
C PHE A 516 -52.61 -1.87 -33.59
N GLU A 517 -53.35 -2.94 -33.30
CA GLU A 517 -54.36 -2.99 -32.22
C GLU A 517 -53.74 -3.26 -30.85
N LEU A 518 -52.55 -3.88 -30.82
CA LEU A 518 -51.82 -4.22 -29.59
C LEU A 518 -50.42 -3.62 -29.60
N ALA A 519 -49.95 -3.12 -28.46
CA ALA A 519 -48.61 -2.59 -28.31
C ALA A 519 -47.95 -3.06 -27.01
N PHE A 520 -46.74 -3.58 -27.14
CA PHE A 520 -45.93 -4.07 -26.03
C PHE A 520 -44.56 -3.43 -26.05
N THR A 521 -43.93 -3.35 -24.89
CA THR A 521 -42.53 -2.96 -24.78
C THR A 521 -41.80 -3.78 -23.74
N TYR A 522 -40.55 -4.11 -24.01
CA TYR A 522 -39.66 -4.80 -23.09
C TYR A 522 -38.59 -3.85 -22.57
N PHE A 523 -38.59 -3.61 -21.27
CA PHE A 523 -37.55 -2.85 -20.56
C PHE A 523 -37.45 -3.34 -19.10
N ASN A 524 -36.34 -3.02 -18.40
CA ASN A 524 -36.11 -3.45 -17.01
C ASN A 524 -36.31 -4.96 -16.74
N ASN A 525 -36.03 -5.80 -17.74
CA ASN A 525 -36.18 -7.26 -17.71
C ASN A 525 -37.62 -7.78 -17.59
N GLN A 526 -38.62 -7.00 -18.00
CA GLN A 526 -40.03 -7.36 -17.98
C GLN A 526 -40.73 -6.87 -19.26
N LEU A 527 -41.76 -7.62 -19.69
CA LEU A 527 -42.62 -7.26 -20.81
C LEU A 527 -43.86 -6.53 -20.29
N PHE A 528 -44.19 -5.40 -20.89
CA PHE A 528 -45.35 -4.58 -20.55
C PHE A 528 -46.28 -4.46 -21.76
N GLU A 529 -47.59 -4.54 -21.52
CA GLU A 529 -48.63 -4.13 -22.46
C GLU A 529 -48.93 -2.64 -22.28
N TYR A 530 -49.08 -1.91 -23.38
CA TYR A 530 -49.51 -0.52 -23.36
C TYR A 530 -50.96 -0.41 -23.83
N ASN A 531 -51.87 -0.06 -22.92
CA ASN A 531 -53.31 0.03 -23.21
C ASN A 531 -53.75 1.42 -23.73
N GLY A 532 -52.80 2.32 -24.00
CA GLY A 532 -53.06 3.71 -24.41
C GLY A 532 -53.05 4.72 -23.26
N ILE A 533 -53.03 4.26 -22.00
CA ILE A 533 -53.02 5.10 -20.79
C ILE A 533 -51.83 4.76 -19.90
N GLU A 534 -51.55 3.47 -19.67
CA GLU A 534 -50.51 3.00 -18.75
C GLU A 534 -49.81 1.73 -19.26
N PHE A 535 -48.68 1.38 -18.62
CA PHE A 535 -47.95 0.13 -18.84
C PHE A 535 -48.39 -0.94 -17.84
N ILE A 536 -49.00 -2.01 -18.34
CA ILE A 536 -49.44 -3.15 -17.55
C ILE A 536 -48.38 -4.26 -17.66
N PRO A 537 -47.73 -4.68 -16.55
CA PRO A 537 -46.77 -5.78 -16.59
C PRO A 537 -47.45 -7.12 -16.92
N ILE A 538 -46.84 -7.92 -17.80
CA ILE A 538 -47.30 -9.28 -18.08
C ILE A 538 -46.60 -10.25 -17.11
N GLU A 539 -47.26 -10.56 -15.99
CA GLU A 539 -46.67 -11.37 -14.91
C GLU A 539 -46.34 -12.81 -15.34
N ASP A 540 -47.11 -13.37 -16.27
CA ASP A 540 -46.92 -14.75 -16.79
C ASP A 540 -45.75 -14.89 -17.79
N PHE A 541 -44.96 -13.82 -17.98
CA PHE A 541 -43.82 -13.79 -18.90
C PHE A 541 -42.48 -13.76 -18.13
N PRO A 542 -41.64 -14.82 -18.20
CA PRO A 542 -40.46 -14.96 -17.36
C PRO A 542 -39.33 -13.98 -17.70
N SER A 543 -38.48 -13.66 -16.71
CA SER A 543 -37.28 -12.84 -16.91
C SER A 543 -36.26 -13.53 -17.83
N ILE A 544 -35.96 -12.91 -18.96
CA ILE A 544 -35.23 -13.49 -20.10
C ILE A 544 -33.72 -13.64 -19.84
N ASN A 545 -33.17 -12.92 -18.85
CA ASN A 545 -31.73 -12.87 -18.59
C ASN A 545 -31.11 -14.20 -18.15
N LYS A 546 -31.89 -15.09 -17.53
CA LYS A 546 -31.38 -16.41 -17.10
C LYS A 546 -31.19 -17.37 -18.28
N GLU A 547 -32.06 -17.29 -19.29
CA GLU A 547 -31.94 -18.06 -20.53
C GLU A 547 -30.85 -17.50 -21.46
N LEU A 548 -30.64 -16.17 -21.48
CA LEU A 548 -29.57 -15.54 -22.25
C LEU A 548 -28.18 -16.04 -21.83
N LYS A 549 -27.93 -16.19 -20.53
CA LYS A 549 -26.70 -16.81 -20.01
C LYS A 549 -26.56 -18.26 -20.46
N ASN A 550 -27.62 -19.07 -20.28
CA ASN A 550 -27.57 -20.49 -20.61
C ASN A 550 -27.42 -20.77 -22.12
N ARG A 551 -28.02 -19.96 -23.00
CA ARG A 551 -28.00 -20.19 -24.46
C ARG A 551 -26.77 -19.65 -25.16
N PHE A 552 -26.31 -18.47 -24.78
CA PHE A 552 -25.28 -17.75 -25.52
C PHE A 552 -23.89 -17.82 -24.88
N GLU A 553 -23.72 -18.46 -23.71
CA GLU A 553 -22.41 -18.76 -23.10
C GLU A 553 -21.86 -20.17 -23.46
N VAL A 554 -22.58 -21.01 -24.23
CA VAL A 554 -22.20 -22.43 -24.52
C VAL A 554 -21.50 -22.64 -25.89
N GLN A 555 -21.29 -21.61 -26.71
CA GLN A 555 -20.67 -21.76 -28.03
C GLN A 555 -19.26 -21.13 -28.15
N GLU A 556 -18.34 -21.51 -27.28
CA GLU A 556 -16.90 -21.46 -27.57
C GLU A 556 -16.22 -22.74 -27.06
N SER A 557 -16.44 -23.87 -27.74
CA SER A 557 -15.48 -24.98 -27.68
C SER A 557 -15.53 -25.93 -28.89
N VAL A 558 -14.45 -25.86 -29.69
CA VAL A 558 -13.58 -26.96 -30.16
C VAL A 558 -14.19 -28.21 -30.85
N SER A 559 -13.71 -28.49 -32.07
CA SER A 559 -13.56 -29.85 -32.64
C SER A 559 -12.06 -30.20 -32.73
N ILE A 560 -11.45 -30.82 -31.71
CA ILE A 560 -11.19 -32.25 -31.41
C ILE A 560 -10.01 -32.87 -32.20
N TYR A 561 -8.98 -33.33 -31.46
CA TYR A 561 -8.50 -34.74 -31.47
C TYR A 561 -7.82 -35.13 -30.12
N GLN A 562 -8.59 -35.87 -29.32
CA GLN A 562 -8.33 -37.04 -28.44
C GLN A 562 -6.90 -37.32 -27.89
N SER A 563 -6.71 -37.59 -26.58
CA SER A 563 -7.09 -38.86 -25.89
C SER A 563 -7.37 -38.74 -24.37
N GLN A 564 -8.33 -39.53 -23.85
CA GLN A 564 -8.81 -39.65 -22.45
C GLN A 564 -8.35 -40.96 -21.76
N PRO A 565 -8.29 -41.04 -20.39
CA PRO A 565 -9.46 -41.30 -19.49
C PRO A 565 -9.47 -40.39 -18.23
N SER A 566 -10.54 -39.99 -17.54
CA SER A 566 -11.94 -40.45 -17.36
C SER A 566 -12.88 -39.25 -17.09
N SER A 567 -14.13 -39.28 -17.56
CA SER A 567 -14.81 -38.08 -18.06
C SER A 567 -15.96 -37.45 -17.24
N TYR A 568 -16.21 -37.82 -15.98
CA TYR A 568 -17.31 -37.18 -15.23
C TYR A 568 -16.91 -36.75 -13.82
N ALA A 569 -16.23 -37.61 -13.05
CA ALA A 569 -15.73 -37.24 -11.73
C ALA A 569 -14.66 -36.13 -11.81
N THR A 570 -13.75 -36.22 -12.78
CA THR A 570 -12.74 -35.17 -13.02
C THR A 570 -13.37 -33.89 -13.54
N LYS A 571 -14.42 -33.98 -14.38
CA LYS A 571 -15.12 -32.80 -14.92
C LYS A 571 -15.98 -32.10 -13.85
N PHE A 572 -16.68 -32.86 -13.01
CA PHE A 572 -17.42 -32.35 -11.85
C PHE A 572 -16.50 -31.81 -10.74
N MET A 573 -15.37 -32.47 -10.47
CA MET A 573 -14.33 -31.95 -9.58
C MET A 573 -13.68 -30.69 -10.16
N LEU A 574 -13.40 -30.63 -11.46
CA LEU A 574 -12.88 -29.43 -12.12
C LEU A 574 -13.93 -28.31 -12.22
N GLU A 575 -15.22 -28.62 -12.28
CA GLU A 575 -16.30 -27.64 -12.21
C GLU A 575 -16.50 -27.12 -10.79
N ILE A 576 -16.44 -27.98 -9.76
CA ILE A 576 -16.47 -27.53 -8.36
C ILE A 576 -15.20 -26.75 -8.01
N ILE A 577 -14.03 -27.23 -8.43
CA ILE A 577 -12.77 -26.51 -8.29
C ILE A 577 -12.80 -25.23 -9.13
N GLY A 578 -13.41 -25.23 -10.31
CA GLY A 578 -13.56 -24.07 -11.19
C GLY A 578 -14.49 -23.01 -10.59
N LEU A 579 -15.61 -23.41 -10.00
CA LEU A 579 -16.52 -22.55 -9.26
C LEU A 579 -15.89 -22.06 -7.96
N GLN A 580 -15.12 -22.89 -7.26
CA GLN A 580 -14.34 -22.49 -6.10
C GLN A 580 -13.19 -21.56 -6.47
N ILE A 581 -12.52 -21.75 -7.61
CA ILE A 581 -11.46 -20.89 -8.14
C ILE A 581 -12.05 -19.58 -8.66
N GLN A 582 -13.22 -19.59 -9.31
CA GLN A 582 -13.91 -18.37 -9.73
C GLN A 582 -14.43 -17.59 -8.54
N LYS A 583 -15.01 -18.27 -7.54
CA LYS A 583 -15.41 -17.65 -6.29
C LYS A 583 -14.19 -17.14 -5.53
N MET A 584 -13.13 -17.92 -5.40
CA MET A 584 -11.85 -17.48 -4.83
C MET A 584 -11.20 -16.38 -5.67
N SER A 585 -11.35 -16.34 -6.98
CA SER A 585 -10.79 -15.29 -7.85
C SER A 585 -11.59 -14.01 -7.73
N SER A 586 -12.92 -14.10 -7.63
CA SER A 586 -13.82 -12.99 -7.31
C SER A 586 -13.57 -12.48 -5.90
N ASP A 587 -13.42 -13.38 -4.92
CA ASP A 587 -13.11 -13.06 -3.53
C ASP A 587 -11.68 -12.48 -3.44
N ILE A 588 -10.70 -13.01 -4.18
CA ILE A 588 -9.34 -12.46 -4.28
C ILE A 588 -9.36 -11.13 -5.01
N LYS A 589 -10.21 -10.92 -6.01
CA LYS A 589 -10.35 -9.64 -6.72
C LYS A 589 -11.02 -8.60 -5.83
N ALA A 590 -12.08 -8.98 -5.11
CA ALA A 590 -12.75 -8.15 -4.12
C ALA A 590 -11.82 -7.86 -2.93
N ILE A 591 -11.08 -8.85 -2.44
CA ILE A 591 -10.03 -8.70 -1.41
C ILE A 591 -8.94 -7.79 -1.97
N LYS A 592 -8.44 -7.98 -3.19
CA LYS A 592 -7.38 -7.16 -3.79
C LYS A 592 -7.83 -5.73 -4.06
N GLU A 593 -9.08 -5.50 -4.47
CA GLU A 593 -9.66 -4.17 -4.59
C GLU A 593 -9.86 -3.54 -3.21
N THR A 594 -10.24 -4.33 -2.20
CA THR A 594 -10.32 -3.88 -0.81
C THR A 594 -8.93 -3.61 -0.25
N THR A 595 -7.92 -4.42 -0.57
CA THR A 595 -6.51 -4.29 -0.15
C THR A 595 -5.88 -3.10 -0.84
N ASN A 596 -6.07 -2.89 -2.14
CA ASN A 596 -5.58 -1.71 -2.86
C ASN A 596 -6.24 -0.43 -2.33
N ARG A 597 -7.56 -0.46 -2.08
CA ARG A 597 -8.25 0.63 -1.40
C ARG A 597 -7.68 0.81 0.01
N THR A 598 -7.33 -0.26 0.73
CA THR A 598 -6.77 -0.18 2.07
C THR A 598 -5.32 0.33 2.06
N GLU A 599 -4.51 -0.02 1.07
CA GLU A 599 -3.14 0.45 0.86
C GLU A 599 -3.13 1.95 0.52
N GLU A 600 -3.95 2.39 -0.44
CA GLU A 600 -4.12 3.82 -0.75
C GLU A 600 -4.61 4.62 0.46
N LYS A 601 -5.46 4.01 1.30
CA LYS A 601 -5.94 4.61 2.55
C LYS A 601 -4.86 4.63 3.64
N ILE A 602 -4.02 3.60 3.70
CA ILE A 602 -2.89 3.52 4.64
C ILE A 602 -1.84 4.56 4.26
N ASP A 603 -1.53 4.73 2.97
CA ASP A 603 -0.57 5.72 2.50
C ASP A 603 -1.04 7.15 2.85
N LEU A 604 -2.33 7.45 2.65
CA LEU A 604 -2.91 8.74 3.08
C LEU A 604 -2.85 8.96 4.60
N ILE A 605 -3.07 7.90 5.39
CA ILE A 605 -2.97 7.97 6.85
C ILE A 605 -1.51 8.16 7.29
N ILE A 606 -0.58 7.49 6.61
CA ILE A 606 0.86 7.64 6.84
C ILE A 606 1.29 9.07 6.53
N ASP A 607 0.81 9.66 5.44
CA ASP A 607 1.09 11.05 5.07
C ASP A 607 0.55 12.02 6.14
N LEU A 608 -0.73 11.91 6.52
CA LEU A 608 -1.34 12.75 7.56
C LEU A 608 -0.62 12.67 8.92
N VAL A 609 -0.20 11.46 9.31
CA VAL A 609 0.52 11.23 10.57
C VAL A 609 1.97 11.70 10.49
N SER A 610 2.58 11.64 9.30
CA SER A 610 3.92 12.19 9.05
C SER A 610 3.91 13.71 9.11
N ASP A 611 2.91 14.34 8.48
CA ASP A 611 2.67 15.79 8.51
C ASP A 611 2.46 16.27 9.95
N LEU A 612 1.59 15.61 10.72
CA LEU A 612 1.36 15.91 12.13
C LEU A 612 2.66 15.83 12.95
N ASN A 613 3.50 14.83 12.70
CA ASN A 613 4.76 14.64 13.39
C ASN A 613 5.83 15.68 12.98
N GLU A 614 5.75 16.23 11.77
CA GLU A 614 6.59 17.35 11.31
C GLU A 614 6.12 18.69 11.92
N GLU A 615 4.82 18.97 11.88
CA GLU A 615 4.21 20.14 12.51
C GLU A 615 4.53 20.20 14.01
N PHE A 616 4.47 19.05 14.71
CA PHE A 616 4.84 18.97 16.11
C PHE A 616 6.31 19.33 16.37
N ARG A 617 7.23 18.91 15.51
CA ARG A 617 8.65 19.29 15.61
C ARG A 617 8.85 20.78 15.40
N ASN A 618 8.12 21.35 14.45
CA ASN A 618 8.19 22.77 14.14
C ASN A 618 7.72 23.60 15.35
N ILE A 619 6.54 23.30 15.91
CA ILE A 619 6.00 23.98 17.11
C ILE A 619 6.94 23.82 18.32
N LYS A 620 7.56 22.64 18.49
CA LYS A 620 8.55 22.42 19.57
C LYS A 620 9.78 23.32 19.45
N SER A 621 10.21 23.61 18.23
CA SER A 621 11.41 24.40 17.94
C SER A 621 11.21 25.91 18.15
N GLU A 622 9.97 26.38 18.15
CA GLU A 622 9.62 27.79 18.37
C GLU A 622 9.83 28.21 19.85
N PRO A 623 10.13 29.50 20.12
CA PRO A 623 10.41 30.01 21.46
C PRO A 623 9.14 30.33 22.28
N PHE A 624 8.04 29.61 22.06
CA PHE A 624 6.78 29.77 22.79
C PHE A 624 6.82 29.15 24.19
N GLU A 625 5.96 29.66 25.08
CA GLU A 625 5.72 29.04 26.39
C GLU A 625 5.02 27.68 26.24
N ILE A 626 5.10 26.83 27.27
CA ILE A 626 4.57 25.44 27.21
C ILE A 626 3.07 25.43 26.88
N GLU A 627 2.33 26.34 27.49
CA GLU A 627 0.88 26.48 27.33
C GLU A 627 0.50 26.91 25.91
N GLU A 628 1.25 27.86 25.32
CA GLU A 628 1.05 28.30 23.93
C GLU A 628 1.33 27.17 22.94
N LYS A 629 2.38 26.38 23.18
CA LYS A 629 2.68 25.20 22.36
C LYS A 629 1.57 24.16 22.43
N LEU A 630 1.02 23.91 23.62
CA LEU A 630 -0.09 22.97 23.80
C LEU A 630 -1.37 23.41 23.10
N ILE A 631 -1.65 24.72 23.06
CA ILE A 631 -2.78 25.25 22.29
C ILE A 631 -2.59 24.95 20.79
N LEU A 632 -1.39 25.19 20.26
CA LEU A 632 -1.07 24.90 18.86
C LEU A 632 -1.12 23.39 18.57
N PHE A 633 -0.54 22.55 19.44
CA PHE A 633 -0.61 21.09 19.30
C PHE A 633 -2.04 20.57 19.30
N ASN A 634 -2.89 21.07 20.19
CA ASN A 634 -4.30 20.66 20.27
C ASN A 634 -5.05 21.07 19.00
N LYS A 635 -4.77 22.26 18.46
CA LYS A 635 -5.37 22.73 17.21
C LYS A 635 -4.99 21.83 16.03
N GLU A 636 -3.70 21.53 15.87
CA GLU A 636 -3.23 20.63 14.80
C GLU A 636 -3.82 19.22 14.95
N LEU A 637 -3.85 18.68 16.17
CA LEU A 637 -4.48 17.40 16.46
C LEU A 637 -5.96 17.40 16.06
N ASP A 638 -6.70 18.44 16.41
CA ASP A 638 -8.13 18.53 16.11
C ASP A 638 -8.39 18.69 14.60
N GLU A 639 -7.55 19.44 13.89
CA GLU A 639 -7.62 19.56 12.42
C GLU A 639 -7.35 18.23 11.72
N LYS A 640 -6.24 17.55 12.05
CA LYS A 640 -5.91 16.25 11.43
C LYS A 640 -6.89 15.14 11.85
N ILE A 641 -7.40 15.15 13.08
CA ILE A 641 -8.44 14.20 13.52
C ILE A 641 -9.76 14.45 12.78
N ARG A 642 -10.15 15.72 12.54
CA ARG A 642 -11.34 16.03 11.72
C ARG A 642 -11.17 15.57 10.28
N GLU A 643 -9.99 15.74 9.69
CA GLU A 643 -9.68 15.19 8.36
C GLU A 643 -9.78 13.67 8.31
N LEU A 644 -9.34 12.98 9.37
CA LEU A 644 -9.47 11.52 9.51
C LEU A 644 -10.94 11.07 9.70
N GLN A 645 -11.71 11.79 10.54
CA GLN A 645 -13.11 11.48 10.84
C GLN A 645 -14.04 11.72 9.64
N ASN A 646 -13.84 12.81 8.89
CA ASN A 646 -14.63 13.12 7.70
C ASN A 646 -14.45 12.11 6.56
N GLN A 647 -13.37 11.32 6.61
CA GLN A 647 -13.07 10.37 5.56
C GLN A 647 -13.54 8.95 5.86
N LYS A 648 -13.57 8.47 7.14
CA LYS A 648 -14.08 7.13 7.57
C LYS A 648 -14.36 6.99 9.08
N GLN A 649 -15.60 6.68 9.45
CA GLN A 649 -15.99 6.29 10.81
C GLN A 649 -15.42 4.91 11.24
N ASP A 650 -15.46 3.91 10.34
CA ASP A 650 -15.23 2.48 10.66
C ASP A 650 -13.82 2.10 11.17
N GLN A 651 -12.80 2.94 10.97
CA GLN A 651 -11.42 2.62 11.40
C GLN A 651 -11.10 3.00 12.85
N LEU A 652 -11.85 3.93 13.43
CA LEU A 652 -11.73 4.32 14.84
C LEU A 652 -12.47 3.32 15.76
N ASP A 653 -13.49 2.64 15.24
CA ASP A 653 -14.32 1.69 16.00
C ASP A 653 -13.49 0.54 16.61
N LYS A 654 -12.50 0.01 15.88
CA LYS A 654 -11.60 -1.02 16.46
C LYS A 654 -10.76 -0.51 17.62
N TYR A 655 -10.44 0.79 17.65
CA TYR A 655 -9.71 1.41 18.75
C TYR A 655 -10.63 1.79 19.90
N ILE A 656 -11.90 2.08 19.63
CA ILE A 656 -12.95 2.16 20.66
C ILE A 656 -13.02 0.84 21.43
N GLU A 657 -13.05 -0.29 20.72
CA GLU A 657 -13.05 -1.62 21.36
C GLU A 657 -11.77 -1.90 22.17
N ILE A 658 -10.60 -1.43 21.69
CA ILE A 658 -9.35 -1.50 22.47
C ILE A 658 -9.46 -0.67 23.75
N VAL A 659 -10.09 0.50 23.72
CA VAL A 659 -10.25 1.32 24.93
C VAL A 659 -11.24 0.69 25.89
N LYS A 660 -12.39 0.23 25.38
CA LYS A 660 -13.39 -0.53 26.15
C LYS A 660 -12.80 -1.78 26.80
N SER A 661 -11.82 -2.45 26.17
CA SER A 661 -11.25 -3.68 26.74
C SER A 661 -10.50 -3.46 28.07
N TRP A 662 -10.00 -2.25 28.34
CA TRP A 662 -9.30 -1.96 29.59
C TRP A 662 -10.02 -0.97 30.51
N LEU A 663 -10.96 -0.17 30.00
CA LEU A 663 -11.88 0.66 30.82
C LEU A 663 -13.19 -0.05 31.17
N SER A 664 -13.51 -1.17 30.50
CA SER A 664 -14.69 -2.00 30.77
C SER A 664 -15.97 -1.18 30.98
N TYR A 665 -16.57 -1.25 32.17
CA TYR A 665 -17.83 -0.58 32.53
C TYR A 665 -17.71 0.94 32.67
N ASP A 666 -16.51 1.49 32.86
CA ASP A 666 -16.29 2.94 33.02
C ASP A 666 -16.30 3.70 31.69
N TRP A 667 -16.31 2.99 30.56
CA TRP A 667 -16.42 3.61 29.24
C TRP A 667 -17.63 4.54 29.11
N GLU A 668 -18.79 4.11 29.64
CA GLU A 668 -20.01 4.92 29.59
C GLU A 668 -19.96 6.14 30.53
N ARG A 669 -19.08 6.11 31.53
CA ARG A 669 -18.86 7.21 32.50
C ARG A 669 -17.87 8.26 31.98
N LEU A 670 -17.17 8.01 30.88
CA LEU A 670 -16.26 8.96 30.25
C LEU A 670 -17.02 10.17 29.70
N ASP A 671 -16.35 11.33 29.71
CA ASP A 671 -16.80 12.49 28.96
C ASP A 671 -16.81 12.22 27.45
N GLU A 672 -17.72 12.85 26.71
CA GLU A 672 -17.83 12.69 25.26
C GLU A 672 -16.53 13.06 24.52
N LEU A 673 -15.79 14.06 25.01
CA LEU A 673 -14.47 14.39 24.44
C LEU A 673 -13.44 13.32 24.79
N SER A 674 -13.46 12.76 26.00
CA SER A 674 -12.56 11.66 26.39
C SER A 674 -12.82 10.39 25.57
N LYS A 675 -14.09 10.10 25.23
CA LYS A 675 -14.48 9.02 24.32
C LYS A 675 -13.92 9.22 22.90
N GLN A 676 -13.57 10.44 22.51
CA GLN A 676 -12.89 10.74 21.25
C GLN A 676 -11.36 10.72 21.40
N TYR A 677 -10.83 11.26 22.49
CA TYR A 677 -9.39 11.38 22.70
C TYR A 677 -8.68 10.04 22.93
N LEU A 678 -9.27 9.11 23.69
CA LEU A 678 -8.62 7.83 24.00
C LEU A 678 -8.49 6.91 22.76
N PRO A 679 -9.53 6.71 21.93
CA PRO A 679 -9.40 5.90 20.71
C PRO A 679 -8.49 6.56 19.68
N SER A 680 -8.54 7.89 19.54
CA SER A 680 -7.65 8.61 18.63
C SER A 680 -6.18 8.52 19.08
N ALA A 681 -5.89 8.53 20.39
CA ALA A 681 -4.55 8.28 20.89
C ALA A 681 -4.04 6.89 20.48
N GLU A 682 -4.86 5.83 20.68
CA GLU A 682 -4.50 4.47 20.29
C GLU A 682 -4.29 4.31 18.78
N PHE A 683 -5.10 5.00 17.97
CA PHE A 683 -4.91 5.10 16.53
C PHE A 683 -3.56 5.75 16.20
N ILE A 684 -3.29 6.94 16.73
CA ILE A 684 -2.05 7.70 16.48
C ILE A 684 -0.82 6.88 16.89
N PHE A 685 -0.85 6.21 18.05
CA PHE A 685 0.24 5.32 18.50
C PHE A 685 0.54 4.21 17.49
N SER A 686 -0.52 3.57 16.99
CA SER A 686 -0.40 2.49 16.00
C SER A 686 0.24 2.99 14.70
N GLN A 687 -0.07 4.21 14.26
CA GLN A 687 0.49 4.77 13.03
C GLN A 687 1.93 5.25 13.23
N LEU A 688 2.20 6.00 14.30
CA LEU A 688 3.56 6.49 14.63
C LEU A 688 4.56 5.34 14.84
N SER A 689 4.09 4.18 15.33
CA SER A 689 4.91 2.97 15.50
C SER A 689 5.41 2.38 14.18
N ASN A 690 4.78 2.72 13.05
CA ASN A 690 5.19 2.27 11.72
C ASN A 690 6.21 3.23 11.06
N LEU A 691 6.43 4.41 11.64
CA LEU A 691 7.34 5.43 11.14
C LEU A 691 8.72 5.34 11.81
N THR A 692 9.76 5.82 11.12
CA THR A 692 11.14 5.83 11.64
C THR A 692 11.49 7.17 12.29
N ASN A 693 12.22 7.11 13.43
CA ASN A 693 12.72 8.29 14.15
C ASN A 693 11.60 9.27 14.57
N THR A 694 10.47 8.72 15.03
CA THR A 694 9.19 9.41 15.27
C THR A 694 9.11 10.03 16.65
N ASP A 695 8.45 11.18 16.77
CA ASP A 695 8.10 11.75 18.07
C ASP A 695 6.72 11.29 18.50
N PHE A 696 6.64 10.58 19.64
CA PHE A 696 5.38 10.07 20.18
C PHE A 696 4.64 11.08 21.06
N SER A 697 5.05 12.35 21.03
CA SER A 697 4.36 13.44 21.74
C SER A 697 2.89 13.63 21.35
N PRO A 698 2.47 13.54 20.07
CA PRO A 698 1.05 13.62 19.69
C PRO A 698 0.19 12.56 20.40
N PHE A 699 0.74 11.35 20.52
CA PHE A 699 0.09 10.24 21.23
C PHE A 699 -0.07 10.53 22.73
N ILE A 700 1.00 10.99 23.38
CA ILE A 700 0.99 11.28 24.83
C ILE A 700 0.04 12.45 25.13
N ILE A 701 0.02 13.49 24.29
CA ILE A 701 -0.85 14.66 24.48
C ILE A 701 -2.33 14.27 24.43
N GLN A 702 -2.76 13.40 23.51
CA GLN A 702 -4.15 12.93 23.47
C GLN A 702 -4.56 12.16 24.74
N TYR A 703 -3.67 11.33 25.31
CA TYR A 703 -3.91 10.66 26.59
C TYR A 703 -4.03 11.65 27.76
N CYS A 704 -3.16 12.67 27.78
CA CYS A 704 -3.22 13.73 28.77
C CYS A 704 -4.49 14.57 28.64
N ARG A 705 -4.97 14.87 27.42
CA ARG A 705 -6.23 15.59 27.19
C ARG A 705 -7.44 14.85 27.75
N ALA A 706 -7.48 13.52 27.64
CA ALA A 706 -8.53 12.72 28.27
C ALA A 706 -8.49 12.87 29.80
N LEU A 707 -7.33 12.66 30.42
CA LEU A 707 -7.17 12.85 31.88
C LEU A 707 -7.51 14.28 32.34
N GLU A 708 -7.08 15.29 31.59
CA GLU A 708 -7.40 16.70 31.82
C GLU A 708 -8.90 16.96 31.78
N THR A 709 -9.59 16.40 30.77
CA THR A 709 -11.04 16.56 30.59
C THR A 709 -11.80 15.91 31.74
N GLU A 710 -11.39 14.70 32.15
CA GLU A 710 -12.02 13.99 33.26
C GLU A 710 -11.88 14.75 34.60
N LEU A 711 -10.67 15.20 34.92
CA LEU A 711 -10.41 16.01 36.11
C LEU A 711 -11.16 17.35 36.06
N LEU A 712 -11.13 18.03 34.92
CA LEU A 712 -11.79 19.32 34.76
C LEU A 712 -13.31 19.19 34.95
N ASN A 713 -13.96 18.24 34.27
CA ASN A 713 -15.42 18.14 34.28
C ASN A 713 -15.94 17.56 35.59
N LYS A 714 -15.33 16.48 36.11
CA LYS A 714 -15.84 15.76 37.29
C LYS A 714 -15.40 16.36 38.63
N VAL A 715 -14.32 17.15 38.66
CA VAL A 715 -13.88 17.83 39.88
C VAL A 715 -14.21 19.32 39.81
N PHE A 716 -13.58 20.08 38.91
CA PHE A 716 -13.59 21.53 39.00
C PHE A 716 -14.88 22.15 38.46
N LYS A 717 -15.36 21.75 37.28
CA LYS A 717 -16.63 22.25 36.74
C LYS A 717 -17.80 21.81 37.62
N ALA A 718 -17.83 20.54 38.03
CA ALA A 718 -18.87 20.04 38.93
C ALA A 718 -18.90 20.81 40.29
N TYR A 719 -17.73 21.15 40.84
CA TYR A 719 -17.66 21.98 42.04
C TYR A 719 -18.19 23.41 41.81
N ILE A 720 -17.81 24.05 40.70
CA ILE A 720 -18.29 25.39 40.35
C ILE A 720 -19.81 25.38 40.07
N ASP A 721 -20.31 24.34 39.39
CA ASP A 721 -21.74 24.12 39.15
C ASP A 721 -22.50 24.05 40.49
N GLU A 722 -21.97 23.35 41.50
CA GLU A 722 -22.56 23.29 42.84
C GLU A 722 -22.54 24.64 43.56
N LEU A 723 -21.45 25.42 43.45
CA LEU A 723 -21.37 26.77 44.01
C LEU A 723 -22.37 27.73 43.35
N LYS A 724 -22.52 27.63 42.03
CA LYS A 724 -23.45 28.43 41.22
C LYS A 724 -24.90 28.08 41.54
N ALA A 725 -25.23 26.79 41.66
CA ALA A 725 -26.55 26.32 42.06
C ALA A 725 -26.96 26.79 43.47
N LYS A 726 -25.98 26.95 44.37
CA LYS A 726 -26.19 27.49 45.73
C LYS A 726 -26.24 29.02 45.79
N ASN A 727 -26.04 29.73 44.67
CA ASN A 727 -25.93 31.18 44.59
C ASN A 727 -24.96 31.76 45.64
N THR A 728 -23.79 31.11 45.75
CA THR A 728 -22.82 31.39 46.81
C THR A 728 -22.08 32.71 46.56
N ASN A 729 -22.11 33.66 47.50
CA ASN A 729 -21.16 34.78 47.47
C ASN A 729 -19.76 34.30 47.86
N ILE A 730 -18.87 34.22 46.88
CA ILE A 730 -17.51 33.68 47.02
C ILE A 730 -16.62 34.57 47.90
N GLU A 731 -16.76 35.89 47.82
CA GLU A 731 -15.98 36.83 48.63
C GLU A 731 -16.32 36.72 50.11
N ASP A 732 -17.61 36.53 50.43
CA ASP A 732 -18.08 36.36 51.81
C ASP A 732 -17.75 34.97 52.35
N LYS A 733 -18.08 33.90 51.60
CA LYS A 733 -17.90 32.52 52.05
C LYS A 733 -16.42 32.15 52.22
N PHE A 734 -15.54 32.73 51.40
CA PHE A 734 -14.11 32.44 51.38
C PHE A 734 -13.25 33.66 51.72
N ALA A 735 -13.76 34.58 52.55
CA ALA A 735 -13.09 35.85 52.90
C ALA A 735 -11.61 35.68 53.30
N TRP A 736 -11.28 34.65 54.10
CA TRP A 736 -9.91 34.35 54.50
C TRP A 736 -8.94 34.14 53.32
N ASP A 737 -9.42 33.61 52.20
CA ASP A 737 -8.63 33.37 51.00
C ASP A 737 -8.38 34.66 50.18
N PHE A 738 -9.22 35.69 50.35
CA PHE A 738 -9.06 37.02 49.73
C PHE A 738 -8.25 38.00 50.59
N GLU A 739 -8.23 37.79 51.90
CA GLU A 739 -7.55 38.64 52.88
C GLU A 739 -6.03 38.79 52.64
N LYS A 740 -5.53 39.96 53.01
CA LYS A 740 -4.11 40.30 53.04
C LYS A 740 -3.62 40.45 54.48
N LYS A 741 -2.41 39.96 54.74
CA LYS A 741 -1.66 40.20 55.97
C LYS A 741 -1.20 41.66 56.03
N GLU A 742 -0.78 42.10 57.21
CA GLU A 742 -0.25 43.45 57.46
C GLU A 742 0.92 43.83 56.52
N ASN A 743 1.66 42.84 56.01
CA ASN A 743 2.76 43.03 55.06
C ASN A 743 2.31 43.13 53.58
N GLY A 744 1.01 43.23 53.31
CA GLY A 744 0.43 43.35 51.97
C GLY A 744 0.34 42.04 51.17
N LYS A 745 0.88 40.92 51.68
CA LYS A 745 0.78 39.60 51.04
C LYS A 745 -0.53 38.91 51.41
N HIS A 746 -1.11 38.14 50.48
CA HIS A 746 -2.28 37.31 50.76
C HIS A 746 -2.00 36.26 51.85
N ASN A 747 -3.08 35.81 52.51
CA ASN A 747 -3.00 34.75 53.52
C ASN A 747 -2.31 33.49 52.99
N ASN A 748 -2.68 33.08 51.77
CA ASN A 748 -1.93 32.14 50.94
C ASN A 748 -2.11 32.49 49.46
N GLU A 749 -1.00 32.58 48.72
CA GLU A 749 -1.01 33.04 47.33
C GLU A 749 -1.70 32.06 46.37
N ASN A 750 -1.64 30.75 46.64
CA ASN A 750 -2.25 29.74 45.78
C ASN A 750 -3.75 29.57 46.06
N THR A 751 -4.19 29.71 47.32
CA THR A 751 -5.63 29.69 47.63
C THR A 751 -6.34 30.95 47.14
N PHE A 752 -5.66 32.10 47.19
CA PHE A 752 -6.13 33.33 46.56
C PHE A 752 -6.30 33.17 45.03
N LYS A 753 -5.30 32.59 44.34
CA LYS A 753 -5.39 32.32 42.90
C LYS A 753 -6.58 31.41 42.57
N LEU A 754 -6.78 30.34 43.34
CA LEU A 754 -7.94 29.45 43.19
C LEU A 754 -9.26 30.20 43.40
N ALA A 755 -9.38 30.99 44.47
CA ALA A 755 -10.59 31.76 44.78
C ALA A 755 -10.94 32.77 43.68
N LYS A 756 -9.94 33.53 43.21
CA LYS A 756 -10.13 34.49 42.11
C LYS A 756 -10.50 33.81 40.79
N HIS A 757 -9.94 32.63 40.52
CA HIS A 757 -10.24 31.88 39.30
C HIS A 757 -11.66 31.30 39.34
N ILE A 758 -12.11 30.78 40.48
CA ILE A 758 -13.50 30.34 40.68
C ILE A 758 -14.47 31.51 40.55
N GLN A 759 -14.16 32.66 41.15
CA GLN A 759 -14.96 33.88 41.01
C GLN A 759 -15.14 34.25 39.54
N LYS A 760 -14.03 34.30 38.78
CA LYS A 760 -14.08 34.56 37.33
C LYS A 760 -14.95 33.56 36.58
N CYS A 761 -14.87 32.27 36.92
CA CYS A 761 -15.68 31.23 36.28
C CYS A 761 -17.18 31.45 36.52
N LEU A 762 -17.59 31.89 37.71
CA LEU A 762 -19.01 32.12 38.00
C LEU A 762 -19.62 33.23 37.13
N ASP A 763 -18.80 34.22 36.75
CA ASP A 763 -19.19 35.39 35.94
C ASP A 763 -19.24 35.13 34.42
N ILE A 764 -18.70 33.99 33.95
CA ILE A 764 -18.63 33.63 32.53
C ILE A 764 -19.40 32.35 32.23
N ASP A 765 -19.58 32.06 30.94
CA ASP A 765 -20.28 30.85 30.51
C ASP A 765 -19.49 29.57 30.85
N ARG A 766 -20.20 28.47 31.12
CA ARG A 766 -19.63 27.17 31.49
C ARG A 766 -18.70 26.59 30.40
N SER A 767 -18.94 26.93 29.14
CA SER A 767 -18.10 26.54 28.01
C SER A 767 -16.71 27.18 28.05
N GLU A 768 -16.58 28.36 28.67
CA GLU A 768 -15.32 29.11 28.80
C GLU A 768 -14.50 28.73 30.05
N TRP A 769 -15.03 27.84 30.90
CA TRP A 769 -14.33 27.39 32.10
C TRP A 769 -13.14 26.51 31.75
N PHE A 770 -11.95 26.93 32.19
CA PHE A 770 -10.69 26.27 31.89
C PHE A 770 -9.81 26.18 33.14
N PHE A 771 -9.20 25.02 33.36
CA PHE A 771 -8.12 24.82 34.32
C PHE A 771 -7.02 23.99 33.67
N GLU A 772 -5.78 24.41 33.82
CA GLU A 772 -4.63 23.64 33.35
C GLU A 772 -4.38 22.43 34.26
N LEU A 773 -3.90 21.31 33.70
CA LEU A 773 -3.58 20.10 34.48
C LEU A 773 -2.66 20.39 35.65
N GLY A 774 -1.63 21.21 35.43
CA GLY A 774 -0.69 21.60 36.49
C GLY A 774 -1.38 22.38 37.60
N THR A 775 -2.29 23.29 37.27
CA THR A 775 -3.09 24.01 38.28
C THR A 775 -4.04 23.07 39.03
N MET A 776 -4.69 22.14 38.32
CA MET A 776 -5.58 21.13 38.91
C MET A 776 -4.83 20.22 39.89
N GLU A 777 -3.67 19.69 39.49
CA GLU A 777 -2.81 18.87 40.35
C GLU A 777 -2.36 19.62 41.59
N VAL A 778 -1.90 20.87 41.43
CA VAL A 778 -1.47 21.72 42.55
C VAL A 778 -2.63 21.96 43.52
N ASN A 779 -3.82 22.29 43.01
CA ASN A 779 -5.01 22.52 43.83
C ASN A 779 -5.41 21.26 44.62
N LEU A 780 -5.42 20.10 43.97
CA LEU A 780 -5.70 18.82 44.63
C LEU A 780 -4.67 18.50 45.71
N ARG A 781 -3.38 18.74 45.43
CA ARG A 781 -2.30 18.54 46.41
C ARG A 781 -2.47 19.41 47.65
N TYR A 782 -2.95 20.66 47.49
CA TYR A 782 -3.18 21.55 48.62
C TYR A 782 -4.26 21.06 49.60
N LEU A 783 -5.16 20.17 49.18
CA LEU A 783 -6.19 19.59 50.03
C LEU A 783 -5.64 18.63 51.10
N THR A 784 -4.43 18.11 50.89
CA THR A 784 -3.75 17.21 51.84
C THR A 784 -2.84 17.97 52.83
N GLY A 785 -2.47 19.21 52.50
CA GLY A 785 -1.56 20.03 53.29
C GLY A 785 -2.20 20.67 54.52
N LYS A 786 -1.36 21.19 55.44
CA LYS A 786 -1.81 21.92 56.64
C LYS A 786 -2.65 23.17 56.32
N THR A 787 -2.50 23.73 55.12
CA THR A 787 -3.25 24.89 54.63
C THR A 787 -4.75 24.61 54.48
N SER A 788 -5.14 23.37 54.15
CA SER A 788 -6.56 22.97 54.03
C SER A 788 -7.36 23.16 55.32
N ARG A 789 -6.70 23.16 56.48
CA ARG A 789 -7.33 23.41 57.79
C ARG A 789 -7.63 24.87 58.06
N LYS A 790 -7.00 25.79 57.32
CA LYS A 790 -7.13 27.24 57.49
C LYS A 790 -7.90 27.90 56.36
N SER A 791 -7.81 27.36 55.15
CA SER A 791 -8.44 27.88 53.94
C SER A 791 -9.88 27.37 53.80
N PRO A 792 -10.89 28.25 53.91
CA PRO A 792 -12.28 27.86 53.70
C PRO A 792 -12.56 27.28 52.31
N ILE A 793 -11.92 27.81 51.25
CA ILE A 793 -12.14 27.30 49.89
C ILE A 793 -11.58 25.89 49.69
N LEU A 794 -10.42 25.58 50.26
CA LEU A 794 -9.85 24.23 50.20
C LEU A 794 -10.65 23.25 51.06
N ALA A 795 -11.16 23.69 52.21
CA ALA A 795 -12.01 22.86 53.05
C ALA A 795 -13.35 22.51 52.36
N ASP A 796 -13.96 23.47 51.67
CA ASP A 796 -15.21 23.29 50.93
C ASP A 796 -14.99 22.39 49.69
N LEU A 797 -13.92 22.62 48.91
CA LEU A 797 -13.55 21.75 47.79
C LEU A 797 -13.22 20.32 48.24
N LYS A 798 -12.53 20.16 49.39
CA LYS A 798 -12.26 18.84 49.97
C LYS A 798 -13.56 18.13 50.34
N LYS A 799 -14.50 18.85 50.96
CA LYS A 799 -15.82 18.31 51.33
C LYS A 799 -16.61 17.89 50.09
N PHE A 800 -16.60 18.72 49.04
CA PHE A 800 -17.18 18.39 47.74
C PHE A 800 -16.58 17.09 47.19
N LEU A 801 -15.24 17.00 47.11
CA LEU A 801 -14.57 15.81 46.61
C LEU A 801 -14.94 14.54 47.37
N LEU A 802 -14.92 14.56 48.71
CA LEU A 802 -15.29 13.38 49.51
C LEU A 802 -16.77 12.97 49.39
N THR A 803 -17.62 13.86 48.87
CA THR A 803 -19.02 13.56 48.58
C THR A 803 -19.16 12.69 47.32
N TYR A 804 -18.38 13.00 46.27
CA TYR A 804 -18.48 12.35 44.95
C TYR A 804 -17.33 11.39 44.64
N PHE A 805 -16.31 11.34 45.51
CA PHE A 805 -15.15 10.46 45.37
C PHE A 805 -14.81 9.76 46.68
N GLU A 806 -14.12 8.62 46.59
CA GLU A 806 -13.47 7.94 47.70
C GLU A 806 -12.29 8.74 48.24
N GLU A 807 -11.93 8.54 49.52
CA GLU A 807 -10.85 9.28 50.17
C GLU A 807 -9.48 9.07 49.50
N ASN A 808 -9.33 7.94 48.79
CA ASN A 808 -8.12 7.58 48.03
C ASN A 808 -7.71 8.63 46.97
N ILE A 809 -8.64 9.45 46.46
CA ILE A 809 -8.29 10.55 45.53
C ILE A 809 -7.34 11.60 46.16
N LEU A 810 -7.30 11.64 47.50
CA LEU A 810 -6.44 12.54 48.28
C LEU A 810 -5.18 11.84 48.82
N GLU A 811 -4.96 10.57 48.50
CA GLU A 811 -3.74 9.87 48.90
C GLU A 811 -2.52 10.42 48.16
N LEU A 812 -1.38 10.45 48.87
CA LEU A 812 -0.13 10.96 48.30
C LEU A 812 0.33 10.12 47.11
N GLU A 813 -0.01 8.82 47.06
CA GLU A 813 0.31 7.94 45.94
C GLU A 813 -0.32 8.45 44.64
N PHE A 814 -1.66 8.54 44.58
CA PHE A 814 -2.40 9.08 43.43
C PHE A 814 -1.90 10.47 43.00
N LEU A 815 -1.73 11.38 43.97
CA LEU A 815 -1.27 12.74 43.68
C LEU A 815 0.17 12.78 43.14
N ASN A 816 1.05 11.89 43.62
CA ASN A 816 2.42 11.79 43.11
C ASN A 816 2.45 11.23 41.69
N GLU A 817 1.59 10.27 41.37
CA GLU A 817 1.42 9.75 40.01
C GLU A 817 0.89 10.83 39.06
N LEU A 818 -0.11 11.61 39.49
CA LEU A 818 -0.63 12.76 38.73
C LEU A 818 0.46 13.82 38.47
N ASN A 819 1.30 14.13 39.46
CA ASN A 819 2.43 15.06 39.28
C ASN A 819 3.50 14.50 38.34
N ARG A 820 3.81 13.20 38.45
CA ARG A 820 4.75 12.50 37.55
C ARG A 820 4.25 12.57 36.12
N ILE A 821 2.97 12.26 35.88
CA ILE A 821 2.35 12.33 34.56
C ILE A 821 2.42 13.75 33.99
N THR A 822 2.13 14.75 34.81
CA THR A 822 2.19 16.16 34.40
C THR A 822 3.61 16.58 33.98
N LYS A 823 4.64 16.19 34.74
CA LYS A 823 6.03 16.61 34.47
C LYS A 823 6.74 15.77 33.42
N GLU A 824 6.71 14.45 33.56
CA GLU A 824 7.50 13.52 32.74
C GLU A 824 6.88 13.26 31.37
N TYR A 825 5.57 13.49 31.21
CA TYR A 825 4.85 13.23 29.97
C TYR A 825 4.16 14.48 29.41
N ARG A 826 3.20 15.10 30.11
CA ARG A 826 2.43 16.26 29.56
C ARG A 826 3.35 17.44 29.20
N ASN A 827 4.10 17.96 30.17
CA ASN A 827 5.00 19.10 29.93
C ASN A 827 6.18 18.71 29.04
N ARG A 828 6.73 17.50 29.23
CA ARG A 828 7.81 16.99 28.40
C ARG A 828 7.42 16.83 26.93
N ALA A 829 6.19 16.43 26.63
CA ALA A 829 5.68 16.35 25.28
C ALA A 829 5.62 17.72 24.58
N ALA A 830 5.58 18.82 25.34
CA ALA A 830 5.62 20.17 24.82
C ALA A 830 7.03 20.82 24.82
N HIS A 831 8.03 20.15 25.40
CA HIS A 831 9.43 20.56 25.36
C HIS A 831 10.13 20.08 24.07
N SER A 832 11.30 20.64 23.77
CA SER A 832 12.09 20.33 22.57
C SER A 832 12.56 18.87 22.46
N ASN A 833 12.45 18.09 23.53
CA ASN A 833 12.82 16.68 23.56
C ASN A 833 11.76 15.81 22.88
N ILE A 834 12.22 14.84 22.10
CA ILE A 834 11.39 13.81 21.47
C ILE A 834 10.95 12.80 22.53
N ILE A 835 9.69 12.35 22.49
CA ILE A 835 9.23 11.18 23.25
C ILE A 835 9.50 9.93 22.41
N THR A 836 10.34 9.03 22.94
CA THR A 836 10.69 7.79 22.26
C THR A 836 9.57 6.74 22.37
N LEU A 837 9.61 5.70 21.51
CA LEU A 837 8.66 4.59 21.58
C LEU A 837 8.64 3.88 22.96
N HIS A 838 9.80 3.76 23.61
CA HIS A 838 9.89 3.13 24.93
C HIS A 838 9.18 3.98 26.00
N GLU A 839 9.43 5.29 25.99
CA GLU A 839 8.80 6.25 26.90
C GLU A 839 7.30 6.37 26.63
N ALA A 840 6.89 6.35 25.37
CA ALA A 840 5.48 6.33 24.99
C ALA A 840 4.75 5.10 25.53
N LYS A 841 5.36 3.90 25.43
CA LYS A 841 4.78 2.68 26.00
C LYS A 841 4.67 2.75 27.53
N LYS A 842 5.68 3.31 28.19
CA LYS A 842 5.69 3.50 29.64
C LYS A 842 4.60 4.49 30.07
N GLY A 843 4.53 5.66 29.43
CA GLY A 843 3.51 6.68 29.66
C GLY A 843 2.09 6.18 29.38
N ARG A 844 1.90 5.37 28.33
CA ARG A 844 0.62 4.71 28.05
C ARG A 844 0.14 3.89 29.23
N THR A 845 1.00 3.08 29.83
CA THR A 845 0.63 2.24 30.97
C THR A 845 0.32 3.08 32.20
N GLU A 846 1.17 4.07 32.50
CA GLU A 846 0.99 4.91 33.70
C GLU A 846 -0.26 5.79 33.62
N ILE A 847 -0.54 6.42 32.47
CA ILE A 847 -1.73 7.27 32.32
C ILE A 847 -3.01 6.42 32.33
N LYS A 848 -2.98 5.21 31.75
CA LYS A 848 -4.11 4.27 31.83
C LYS A 848 -4.43 3.88 33.26
N GLU A 849 -3.39 3.56 34.04
CA GLU A 849 -3.57 3.15 35.43
C GLU A 849 -4.13 4.29 36.27
N LEU A 850 -3.61 5.52 36.09
CA LEU A 850 -4.12 6.69 36.79
C LEU A 850 -5.59 7.00 36.42
N LEU A 851 -5.97 6.84 35.15
CA LEU A 851 -7.36 7.00 34.71
C LEU A 851 -8.27 5.95 35.37
N LYS A 852 -7.85 4.69 35.45
CA LYS A 852 -8.61 3.65 36.14
C LYS A 852 -8.80 3.98 37.61
N GLN A 853 -7.71 4.30 38.32
CA GLN A 853 -7.78 4.71 39.73
C GLN A 853 -8.74 5.89 39.91
N PHE A 854 -8.68 6.90 39.04
CA PHE A 854 -9.59 8.04 39.09
C PHE A 854 -11.07 7.63 38.98
N PHE A 855 -11.40 6.68 38.11
CA PHE A 855 -12.76 6.16 37.96
C PHE A 855 -13.19 5.19 39.06
N GLU A 856 -12.25 4.40 39.59
CA GLU A 856 -12.46 3.56 40.77
C GLU A 856 -12.78 4.43 42.00
N PHE A 857 -12.18 5.61 42.11
CA PHE A 857 -12.45 6.55 43.19
C PHE A 857 -13.72 7.35 42.96
N TYR A 858 -14.26 7.43 41.75
CA TYR A 858 -15.48 8.20 41.46
C TYR A 858 -16.72 7.39 41.88
N LYS A 859 -17.62 8.00 42.66
CA LYS A 859 -18.82 7.34 43.23
C LYS A 859 -20.00 7.29 42.26
#